data_AF-A0A8I2ZPC5-F1
#
_entry.id   AF-A0A8I2ZPC5-F1
#
_cell.length_a   1.000
_cell.length_b   1.000
_cell.length_c   1.000
_cell.angle_alpha   90.00
_cell.angle_beta   90.00
_cell.angle_gamma   90.00
#
_symmetry.space_group_name_H-M   'P 1'
#
loop_
_entity.id
_entity.type
_entity.pdbx_description
1 polymer ?
#
loop_
_entity_poly.entity_id
_entity_poly.type
_entity_poly.pdbx_seq_one_letter_code
_entity_poly.pdbx_strand_id
1 'polypeptide(L)'
;MSTSNHSQWPPKRPSKRNKLRNGTVIIPGTGERSHRQFTLRNPSLDNDLLIAFCAIGYAQIISMLSMGLSVLGNEVGFQVLSHVMILIICIGFGLGFVGWIKQRMNSPLVNVGCTLASIAIITIVTKEEAVQGGYLSSIKVVQVFKILVMGVSITALVNILAWRTSARAGLRSTMNTSAESLGDLLAMIARGFLNGTEEELSSGDYTRMDKDFKASYTKMTTNLREAKLEHYILGRETIYKMDREVVRCFEVLAQSIGGLRSAAETQFALLKELPQDGPNSIQSPGGTVIYSPTLTRAMSQYLKNTRDKAATLAAIEESEELEMEDRASAEEGSNCSSATPLTPFRAPSEIFELFIALLGPSMKSLAYTLSEILRDPTFGPPPKYDISINENFRQSLKDALGVYNDTRTSALRDLYKSIELGRARTEKIQADIEEVAAACGHFSFSLQNVAEDIDAYLTVLEDLKYARANSGHTWRWLKFWKQWEKPAVKPDPNDPDQEALLQPSAAEETPIRPVRKSGMPSGMPAEMMNRRDTFNWDASPDASSFLRSFSQWCLKAMRFLARDDIRFGIKVGLGAMLWAMLAFLPATRPIYKHWRGEWGLLSFMIVTSMTVGAANTTGTARSLGTLFGGCFALIFWAVSQGNGVVLAFSGWALKNPPLGRTTLLAWNVTVLYAYSLSQKVDDDDDDEGGLNPMMGEIVYHRLVSVNLGILWGIIVCRMIWPISGRRKFQEGLTILYVQLGLIWRRGPLAILLNSDSTRSYMRAGEEKAVQRYALKLDALRASAKSEFELRGPFPDDAYARIMQSTLRIVDGFHAMRLVTSKRGSLSAGERALLLHTAAERAQLCDRICHVFQVLASCFMLEYPLTDAIPSVEGTKDRLLGKIYQFRREHQPSLAAVKEDDQEDDAGVNNNDSTNGNGNRNGNGKAKLKPPKLELHVTAEEKDYALLYAYTLVTAQVAHELQCVQKEMEGLFGVLNDESLLLR
;
A
#
# COMPACT_ATOMS: atom_id res chain seq x y z
N MET A 1 -17.76 30.41 -73.55
CA MET A 1 -19.06 31.03 -73.21
C MET A 1 -19.36 30.74 -71.75
N SER A 2 -19.59 31.81 -70.98
CA SER A 2 -20.30 31.86 -69.68
C SER A 2 -19.84 30.94 -68.55
N THR A 3 -18.97 31.49 -67.70
CA THR A 3 -18.84 31.19 -66.28
C THR A 3 -20.08 31.69 -65.53
N SER A 4 -20.80 30.83 -64.82
CA SER A 4 -21.92 31.20 -63.94
C SER A 4 -21.59 30.89 -62.48
N ASN A 5 -21.59 31.97 -61.69
CA ASN A 5 -21.44 32.04 -60.23
C ASN A 5 -22.39 31.10 -59.47
N HIS A 6 -21.85 30.33 -58.53
CA HIS A 6 -22.56 29.93 -57.32
C HIS A 6 -21.85 30.51 -56.10
N SER A 7 -22.59 31.35 -55.39
CA SER A 7 -22.24 32.09 -54.17
C SER A 7 -21.82 31.18 -53.01
N GLN A 8 -20.58 31.33 -52.54
CA GLN A 8 -20.10 30.81 -51.26
C GLN A 8 -20.73 31.59 -50.09
N TRP A 9 -21.34 30.85 -49.16
CA TRP A 9 -21.72 31.37 -47.85
C TRP A 9 -20.47 31.63 -47.00
N PRO A 10 -20.39 32.72 -46.22
CA PRO A 10 -19.23 33.01 -45.40
C PRO A 10 -19.11 32.03 -44.21
N PRO A 11 -17.89 31.71 -43.76
CA PRO A 11 -17.66 30.77 -42.66
C PRO A 11 -18.20 31.33 -41.32
N LYS A 12 -18.97 30.50 -40.61
CA LYS A 12 -19.45 30.76 -39.24
C LYS A 12 -18.28 31.07 -38.32
N ARG A 13 -18.27 32.28 -37.74
CA ARG A 13 -17.38 32.67 -36.63
C ARG A 13 -17.55 31.67 -35.46
N PRO A 14 -16.46 31.10 -34.89
CA PRO A 14 -16.57 30.24 -33.73
C PRO A 14 -16.98 31.06 -32.50
N SER A 15 -17.98 30.57 -31.77
CA SER A 15 -18.49 31.19 -30.54
C SER A 15 -17.40 31.28 -29.47
N LYS A 16 -16.90 32.49 -29.20
CA LYS A 16 -16.12 32.81 -28.00
C LYS A 16 -17.02 32.75 -26.76
N ARG A 17 -17.16 31.58 -26.11
CA ARG A 17 -17.45 31.49 -24.67
C ARG A 17 -17.34 30.05 -24.16
N ASN A 18 -16.23 29.77 -23.49
CA ASN A 18 -16.12 28.99 -22.24
C ASN A 18 -14.64 28.88 -21.85
N LYS A 19 -14.00 30.02 -21.56
CA LYS A 19 -12.80 30.05 -20.71
C LYS A 19 -13.29 30.01 -19.27
N LEU A 20 -13.03 28.92 -18.55
CA LEU A 20 -13.14 28.90 -17.10
C LEU A 20 -12.20 30.00 -16.56
N ARG A 21 -12.75 30.94 -15.79
CA ARG A 21 -12.02 32.08 -15.25
C ARG A 21 -11.17 31.60 -14.07
N ASN A 22 -9.85 31.77 -14.15
CA ASN A 22 -8.95 31.53 -13.02
C ASN A 22 -9.21 32.61 -11.96
N GLY A 23 -9.58 32.21 -10.74
CA GLY A 23 -9.69 33.11 -9.60
C GLY A 23 -8.32 33.27 -8.93
N THR A 24 -7.85 34.51 -8.80
CA THR A 24 -6.63 34.84 -8.05
C THR A 24 -7.03 35.22 -6.63
N VAL A 25 -6.50 34.53 -5.63
CA VAL A 25 -6.70 34.89 -4.22
C VAL A 25 -5.36 35.37 -3.67
N ILE A 26 -5.36 36.56 -3.07
CA ILE A 26 -4.21 37.11 -2.35
C ILE A 26 -4.27 36.54 -0.94
N ILE A 27 -3.22 35.82 -0.52
CA ILE A 27 -3.14 35.23 0.82
C ILE A 27 -3.00 36.38 1.84
N PRO A 28 -3.91 36.53 2.82
CA PRO A 28 -3.78 37.56 3.85
C PRO A 28 -2.53 37.27 4.70
N GLY A 29 -1.64 38.26 4.81
CA GLY A 29 -0.40 38.19 5.58
C GLY A 29 0.88 38.06 4.76
N THR A 30 0.83 37.44 3.57
CA THR A 30 2.02 37.27 2.70
C THR A 30 1.96 38.08 1.39
N GLY A 31 0.78 38.54 0.97
CA GLY A 31 0.61 39.31 -0.27
C GLY A 31 0.77 38.48 -1.56
N GLU A 32 1.00 37.17 -1.42
CA GLU A 32 1.29 36.27 -2.53
C GLU A 32 0.01 35.91 -3.30
N ARG A 33 0.07 36.01 -4.64
CA ARG A 33 -1.06 35.70 -5.54
C ARG A 33 -1.10 34.19 -5.81
N SER A 34 -1.95 33.48 -5.07
CA SER A 34 -2.13 32.04 -5.29
C SER A 34 -3.14 31.79 -6.42
N HIS A 35 -2.67 31.20 -7.51
CA HIS A 35 -3.51 30.68 -8.60
C HIS A 35 -3.98 29.26 -8.25
N ARG A 36 -5.14 29.11 -7.61
CA ARG A 36 -5.72 27.78 -7.34
C ARG A 36 -6.88 27.48 -8.29
N GLN A 37 -6.72 26.43 -9.08
CA GLN A 37 -7.83 25.81 -9.82
C GLN A 37 -8.60 24.92 -8.83
N PHE A 38 -9.80 25.34 -8.43
CA PHE A 38 -10.65 24.53 -7.54
C PHE A 38 -11.22 23.35 -8.32
N THR A 39 -10.50 22.23 -8.34
CA THR A 39 -10.99 20.96 -8.89
C THR A 39 -11.65 20.16 -7.76
N LEU A 40 -12.98 20.16 -7.73
CA LEU A 40 -13.74 19.32 -6.79
C LEU A 40 -13.94 17.91 -7.37
N ARG A 41 -13.73 16.93 -6.49
CA ARG A 41 -13.66 15.48 -6.73
C ARG A 41 -15.00 14.93 -7.26
N ASN A 42 -14.96 14.12 -8.31
CA ASN A 42 -16.11 13.38 -8.84
C ASN A 42 -16.03 11.93 -8.34
N PRO A 43 -16.78 11.48 -7.32
CA PRO A 43 -16.96 10.06 -7.13
C PRO A 43 -17.86 9.53 -8.26
N SER A 44 -17.47 8.42 -8.87
CA SER A 44 -18.17 7.77 -9.98
C SER A 44 -19.66 7.48 -9.67
N LEU A 45 -20.54 8.31 -10.21
CA LEU A 45 -21.99 8.23 -10.01
C LEU A 45 -22.64 6.90 -10.40
N ASP A 46 -22.08 6.12 -11.32
CA ASP A 46 -22.80 5.00 -11.90
C ASP A 46 -22.94 3.80 -10.94
N ASN A 47 -21.88 3.46 -10.21
CA ASN A 47 -21.96 2.43 -9.18
C ASN A 47 -22.80 2.94 -7.98
N ASP A 48 -22.70 4.23 -7.67
CA ASP A 48 -23.44 4.88 -6.60
C ASP A 48 -24.95 4.86 -6.90
N LEU A 49 -25.32 5.13 -8.14
CA LEU A 49 -26.69 5.15 -8.63
C LEU A 49 -27.30 3.74 -8.64
N LEU A 50 -26.56 2.74 -9.12
CA LEU A 50 -26.99 1.34 -9.08
C LEU A 50 -27.19 0.85 -7.64
N ILE A 51 -26.25 1.14 -6.74
CA ILE A 51 -26.37 0.79 -5.32
C ILE A 51 -27.57 1.50 -4.69
N ALA A 52 -27.79 2.79 -5.00
CA ALA A 52 -28.92 3.56 -4.49
C ALA A 52 -30.26 2.98 -4.98
N PHE A 53 -30.40 2.65 -6.26
CA PHE A 53 -31.63 2.03 -6.78
C PHE A 53 -31.88 0.64 -6.18
N CYS A 54 -30.84 -0.19 -6.02
CA CYS A 54 -30.96 -1.46 -5.32
C CYS A 54 -31.42 -1.28 -3.87
N ALA A 55 -30.89 -0.28 -3.16
CA ALA A 55 -31.29 0.05 -1.79
C ALA A 55 -32.75 0.52 -1.71
N ILE A 56 -33.20 1.37 -2.65
CA ILE A 56 -34.59 1.81 -2.76
C ILE A 56 -35.51 0.62 -3.03
N GLY A 57 -35.15 -0.24 -4.00
CA GLY A 57 -35.93 -1.43 -4.34
C GLY A 57 -36.08 -2.40 -3.16
N TYR A 58 -34.99 -2.62 -2.40
CA TYR A 58 -35.04 -3.43 -1.19
C TYR A 58 -35.94 -2.84 -0.10
N ALA A 59 -35.80 -1.54 0.18
CA ALA A 59 -36.64 -0.86 1.15
C ALA A 59 -38.12 -0.94 0.77
N GLN A 60 -38.42 -0.76 -0.52
CA GLN A 60 -39.76 -0.86 -1.08
C GLN A 60 -40.39 -2.25 -0.87
N ILE A 61 -39.62 -3.32 -1.08
CA ILE A 61 -40.07 -4.70 -0.83
C ILE A 61 -40.43 -4.90 0.64
N ILE A 62 -39.60 -4.43 1.57
CA ILE A 62 -39.87 -4.54 3.01
C ILE A 62 -41.10 -3.73 3.40
N SER A 63 -41.24 -2.52 2.87
CA SER A 63 -42.39 -1.66 3.14
C SER A 63 -43.69 -2.23 2.62
N MET A 64 -43.68 -2.88 1.45
CA MET A 64 -44.85 -3.61 0.95
C MET A 64 -45.15 -4.84 1.83
N LEU A 65 -44.11 -5.57 2.26
CA LEU A 65 -44.26 -6.73 3.14
C LEU A 65 -44.84 -6.35 4.51
N SER A 66 -44.40 -5.24 5.11
CA SER A 66 -44.90 -4.79 6.41
C SER A 66 -46.38 -4.42 6.36
N MET A 67 -46.81 -3.74 5.29
CA MET A 67 -48.23 -3.42 5.08
C MET A 67 -49.07 -4.67 4.80
N GLY A 68 -48.55 -5.60 3.99
CA GLY A 68 -49.23 -6.87 3.72
C GLY A 68 -49.44 -7.70 5.00
N LEU A 69 -48.41 -7.79 5.86
CA LEU A 69 -48.52 -8.46 7.16
C LEU A 69 -49.53 -7.77 8.09
N SER A 70 -49.59 -6.43 8.06
CA SER A 70 -50.56 -5.64 8.85
C SER A 70 -52.00 -5.94 8.45
N VAL A 71 -52.29 -5.95 7.15
CA VAL A 71 -53.62 -6.28 6.61
C VAL A 71 -54.02 -7.72 6.92
N LEU A 72 -53.10 -8.68 6.73
CA LEU A 72 -53.36 -10.08 7.05
C LEU A 72 -53.70 -10.27 8.53
N GLY A 73 -53.02 -9.53 9.42
CA GLY A 73 -53.32 -9.54 10.85
C GLY A 73 -54.71 -9.02 11.18
N ASN A 74 -55.16 -8.01 10.44
CA ASN A 74 -56.48 -7.43 10.58
C ASN A 74 -57.57 -8.39 10.08
N GLU A 75 -57.37 -9.04 8.93
CA GLU A 75 -58.32 -10.03 8.38
C GLU A 75 -58.48 -11.27 9.27
N VAL A 76 -57.38 -11.73 9.89
CA VAL A 76 -57.40 -12.91 10.79
C VAL A 76 -57.85 -12.53 12.22
N GLY A 77 -57.94 -11.24 12.54
CA GLY A 77 -58.38 -10.75 13.86
C GLY A 77 -57.32 -10.78 14.97
N PHE A 78 -56.06 -11.12 14.65
CA PHE A 78 -54.94 -11.13 15.60
C PHE A 78 -53.93 -9.99 15.30
N GLN A 79 -54.33 -8.76 15.59
CA GLN A 79 -53.52 -7.56 15.33
C GLN A 79 -52.17 -7.57 16.08
N VAL A 80 -52.15 -8.06 17.33
CA VAL A 80 -50.91 -8.18 18.14
C VAL A 80 -49.92 -9.14 17.50
N LEU A 81 -50.39 -10.27 16.96
CA LEU A 81 -49.54 -11.25 16.28
C LEU A 81 -48.90 -10.64 15.04
N SER A 82 -49.64 -9.84 14.28
CA SER A 82 -49.10 -9.12 13.13
C SER A 82 -48.04 -8.09 13.52
N HIS A 83 -48.26 -7.30 14.58
CA HIS A 83 -47.24 -6.37 15.08
C HIS A 83 -45.95 -7.08 15.48
N VAL A 84 -46.05 -8.25 16.15
CA VAL A 84 -44.87 -9.07 16.49
C VAL A 84 -44.17 -9.58 15.23
N MET A 85 -44.92 -10.04 14.23
CA MET A 85 -44.34 -10.50 12.96
C MET A 85 -43.66 -9.36 12.18
N ILE A 86 -44.24 -8.16 12.17
CA ILE A 86 -43.64 -6.96 11.55
C ILE A 86 -42.34 -6.60 12.28
N LEU A 87 -42.33 -6.61 13.62
CA LEU A 87 -41.13 -6.35 14.42
C LEU A 87 -40.00 -7.35 14.12
N ILE A 88 -40.31 -8.64 14.05
CA ILE A 88 -39.30 -9.68 13.82
C ILE A 88 -38.81 -9.68 12.36
N ILE A 89 -39.72 -9.68 11.39
CA ILE A 89 -39.40 -9.86 9.97
C ILE A 89 -38.96 -8.54 9.33
N CYS A 90 -39.72 -7.47 9.49
CA CYS A 90 -39.46 -6.22 8.76
C CYS A 90 -38.39 -5.37 9.46
N ILE A 91 -38.41 -5.29 10.79
CA ILE A 91 -37.42 -4.51 11.55
C ILE A 91 -36.21 -5.37 11.91
N GLY A 92 -36.41 -6.49 12.59
CA GLY A 92 -35.34 -7.38 13.03
C GLY A 92 -34.51 -7.93 11.87
N PHE A 93 -35.12 -8.69 10.97
CA PHE A 93 -34.43 -9.23 9.79
C PHE A 93 -34.15 -8.13 8.75
N GLY A 94 -35.11 -7.26 8.46
CA GLY A 94 -34.95 -6.23 7.43
C GLY A 94 -33.81 -5.23 7.70
N LEU A 95 -33.75 -4.63 8.91
CA LEU A 95 -32.64 -3.73 9.28
C LEU A 95 -31.38 -4.51 9.67
N GLY A 96 -31.50 -5.72 10.22
CA GLY A 96 -30.35 -6.59 10.49
C GLY A 96 -29.60 -6.99 9.22
N PHE A 97 -30.31 -7.26 8.12
CA PHE A 97 -29.72 -7.51 6.81
C PHE A 97 -29.05 -6.26 6.22
N VAL A 98 -29.63 -5.07 6.41
CA VAL A 98 -28.98 -3.79 6.04
C VAL A 98 -27.68 -3.62 6.84
N GLY A 99 -27.69 -3.90 8.14
CA GLY A 99 -26.50 -3.89 9.00
C GLY A 99 -25.44 -4.89 8.53
N TRP A 100 -25.85 -6.10 8.13
CA TRP A 100 -24.95 -7.10 7.56
C TRP A 100 -24.31 -6.65 6.23
N ILE A 101 -25.09 -6.07 5.31
CA ILE A 101 -24.55 -5.52 4.04
C ILE A 101 -23.57 -4.38 4.32
N LYS A 102 -23.96 -3.45 5.22
CA LYS A 102 -23.11 -2.33 5.66
C LYS A 102 -21.73 -2.83 6.08
N GLN A 103 -21.69 -3.90 6.88
CA GLN A 103 -20.42 -4.47 7.35
C GLN A 103 -19.69 -5.32 6.31
N ARG A 104 -20.41 -6.16 5.57
CA ARG A 104 -19.80 -7.09 4.62
C ARG A 104 -19.09 -6.36 3.48
N MET A 105 -19.68 -5.27 2.99
CA MET A 105 -19.14 -4.51 1.87
C MET A 105 -18.20 -3.38 2.31
N ASN A 106 -18.35 -2.87 3.54
CA ASN A 106 -17.54 -1.83 4.18
C ASN A 106 -16.99 -0.76 3.20
N SER A 107 -17.88 -0.20 2.39
CA SER A 107 -17.53 0.81 1.39
C SER A 107 -18.39 2.04 1.60
N PRO A 108 -17.83 3.26 1.43
CA PRO A 108 -18.56 4.49 1.72
C PRO A 108 -19.81 4.66 0.85
N LEU A 109 -19.78 4.14 -0.38
CA LEU A 109 -20.91 4.13 -1.32
C LEU A 109 -22.07 3.29 -0.78
N VAL A 110 -21.79 2.05 -0.39
CA VAL A 110 -22.81 1.13 0.16
C VAL A 110 -23.36 1.67 1.47
N ASN A 111 -22.55 2.32 2.29
CA ASN A 111 -23.03 2.93 3.53
C ASN A 111 -24.12 3.98 3.28
N VAL A 112 -24.00 4.79 2.21
CA VAL A 112 -25.04 5.76 1.83
C VAL A 112 -26.33 5.04 1.40
N GLY A 113 -26.21 4.01 0.56
CA GLY A 113 -27.35 3.17 0.18
C GLY A 113 -28.03 2.51 1.38
N CYS A 114 -27.26 1.95 2.32
CA CYS A 114 -27.78 1.38 3.57
C CYS A 114 -28.53 2.42 4.40
N THR A 115 -27.99 3.64 4.55
CA THR A 115 -28.71 4.70 5.29
C THR A 115 -30.01 5.12 4.60
N LEU A 116 -30.03 5.13 3.26
CA LEU A 116 -31.22 5.47 2.47
C LEU A 116 -32.27 4.36 2.55
N ALA A 117 -31.87 3.09 2.57
CA ALA A 117 -32.78 1.97 2.83
C ALA A 117 -33.33 2.03 4.27
N SER A 118 -32.47 2.29 5.26
CA SER A 118 -32.89 2.38 6.67
C SER A 118 -33.89 3.49 6.91
N ILE A 119 -33.67 4.70 6.37
CA ILE A 119 -34.62 5.81 6.55
C ILE A 119 -35.98 5.47 5.92
N ALA A 120 -36.01 4.89 4.72
CA ALA A 120 -37.24 4.50 4.05
C ALA A 120 -38.02 3.43 4.83
N ILE A 121 -37.34 2.38 5.31
CA ILE A 121 -37.95 1.32 6.11
C ILE A 121 -38.48 1.88 7.43
N ILE A 122 -37.68 2.67 8.15
CA ILE A 122 -38.07 3.24 9.45
C ILE A 122 -39.30 4.14 9.28
N THR A 123 -39.27 5.09 8.33
CA THR A 123 -40.38 6.02 8.12
C THR A 123 -41.68 5.28 7.80
N ILE A 124 -41.67 4.29 6.91
CA ILE A 124 -42.89 3.57 6.54
C ILE A 124 -43.38 2.65 7.66
N VAL A 125 -42.47 2.00 8.40
CA VAL A 125 -42.87 0.98 9.39
C VAL A 125 -43.23 1.59 10.74
N THR A 126 -42.55 2.65 11.20
CA THR A 126 -42.76 3.20 12.55
C THR A 126 -43.58 4.49 12.59
N LYS A 127 -43.53 5.33 11.53
CA LYS A 127 -44.27 6.60 11.50
C LYS A 127 -45.68 6.42 10.95
N GLU A 128 -45.87 5.61 9.92
CA GLU A 128 -47.17 5.51 9.24
C GLU A 128 -48.22 4.76 10.07
N GLU A 129 -49.36 5.42 10.29
CA GLU A 129 -50.48 4.86 11.04
C GLU A 129 -51.12 3.68 10.30
N ALA A 130 -51.00 3.61 8.98
CA ALA A 130 -51.53 2.53 8.15
C ALA A 130 -51.01 1.15 8.58
N VAL A 131 -49.72 1.06 8.94
CA VAL A 131 -49.09 -0.18 9.42
C VAL A 131 -49.58 -0.52 10.83
N GLN A 132 -49.99 0.47 11.61
CA GLN A 132 -50.45 0.30 12.99
C GLN A 132 -51.97 0.00 13.04
N GLY A 133 -52.75 0.58 12.13
CA GLY A 133 -54.21 0.46 12.04
C GLY A 133 -54.71 -0.66 11.12
N GLY A 134 -53.83 -1.43 10.48
CA GLY A 134 -54.23 -2.62 9.72
C GLY A 134 -54.83 -2.34 8.34
N TYR A 135 -54.56 -1.19 7.73
CA TYR A 135 -55.10 -0.79 6.42
C TYR A 135 -54.00 -0.55 5.38
N LEU A 136 -54.31 -0.84 4.11
CA LEU A 136 -53.37 -0.68 3.00
C LEU A 136 -53.34 0.77 2.51
N SER A 137 -52.25 1.50 2.79
CA SER A 137 -52.00 2.82 2.18
C SER A 137 -50.94 2.73 1.09
N SER A 138 -51.35 2.30 -0.11
CA SER A 138 -50.46 2.28 -1.28
C SER A 138 -49.97 3.68 -1.68
N ILE A 139 -50.73 4.72 -1.34
CA ILE A 139 -50.43 6.11 -1.68
C ILE A 139 -49.15 6.57 -0.98
N LYS A 140 -49.01 6.34 0.33
CA LYS A 140 -47.85 6.76 1.12
C LYS A 140 -46.57 6.04 0.70
N VAL A 141 -46.68 4.75 0.43
CA VAL A 141 -45.55 3.94 -0.06
C VAL A 141 -45.04 4.46 -1.42
N VAL A 142 -45.96 4.72 -2.36
CA VAL A 142 -45.60 5.30 -3.67
C VAL A 142 -45.05 6.73 -3.52
N GLN A 143 -45.56 7.51 -2.56
CA GLN A 143 -45.06 8.85 -2.25
C GLN A 143 -43.59 8.81 -1.80
N VAL A 144 -43.25 7.98 -0.81
CA VAL A 144 -41.87 7.83 -0.34
C VAL A 144 -40.95 7.34 -1.47
N PHE A 145 -41.40 6.37 -2.26
CA PHE A 145 -40.66 5.91 -3.44
C PHE A 145 -40.38 7.04 -4.44
N LYS A 146 -41.39 7.85 -4.79
CA LYS A 146 -41.24 9.00 -5.69
C LYS A 146 -40.25 10.01 -5.15
N ILE A 147 -40.32 10.35 -3.86
CA ILE A 147 -39.40 11.29 -3.20
C ILE A 147 -37.95 10.79 -3.31
N LEU A 148 -37.70 9.51 -3.02
CA LEU A 148 -36.36 8.92 -3.08
C LEU A 148 -35.80 8.89 -4.51
N VAL A 149 -36.61 8.48 -5.49
CA VAL A 149 -36.20 8.45 -6.91
C VAL A 149 -35.92 9.86 -7.43
N MET A 150 -36.76 10.84 -7.08
CA MET A 150 -36.52 12.24 -7.45
C MET A 150 -35.24 12.78 -6.81
N GLY A 151 -35.01 12.53 -5.51
CA GLY A 151 -33.80 12.98 -4.81
C GLY A 151 -32.52 12.40 -5.43
N VAL A 152 -32.51 11.11 -5.75
CA VAL A 152 -31.39 10.45 -6.42
C VAL A 152 -31.18 11.00 -7.84
N SER A 153 -32.27 11.18 -8.60
CA SER A 153 -32.20 11.68 -9.99
C SER A 153 -31.74 13.13 -10.06
N ILE A 154 -32.21 14.01 -9.18
CA ILE A 154 -31.77 15.41 -9.09
C ILE A 154 -30.30 15.47 -8.71
N THR A 155 -29.86 14.69 -7.72
CA THR A 155 -28.45 14.64 -7.32
C THR A 155 -27.56 14.19 -8.48
N ALA A 156 -27.98 13.16 -9.22
CA ALA A 156 -27.28 12.70 -10.41
C ALA A 156 -27.24 13.77 -11.50
N LEU A 157 -28.37 14.43 -11.76
CA LEU A 157 -28.48 15.49 -12.76
C LEU A 157 -27.59 16.68 -12.42
N VAL A 158 -27.55 17.12 -11.15
CA VAL A 158 -26.68 18.21 -10.70
C VAL A 158 -25.21 17.86 -10.92
N ASN A 159 -24.78 16.65 -10.55
CA ASN A 159 -23.40 16.24 -10.74
C ASN A 159 -23.01 16.09 -12.22
N ILE A 160 -23.98 15.76 -13.09
CA ILE A 160 -23.76 15.67 -14.55
C ILE A 160 -23.82 17.06 -15.20
N LEU A 161 -24.64 18.00 -14.74
CA LEU A 161 -24.82 19.29 -15.41
C LEU A 161 -23.94 20.41 -14.84
N ALA A 162 -23.74 20.47 -13.53
CA ALA A 162 -23.03 21.55 -12.86
C ALA A 162 -21.54 21.18 -12.66
N TRP A 163 -20.62 22.03 -13.14
CA TRP A 163 -19.15 21.89 -12.95
C TRP A 163 -18.58 20.48 -13.21
N ARG A 164 -18.82 19.94 -14.42
CA ARG A 164 -18.27 18.65 -14.86
C ARG A 164 -16.76 18.58 -14.67
N THR A 165 -16.29 17.55 -13.96
CA THR A 165 -14.87 17.16 -13.91
C THR A 165 -14.69 15.78 -14.52
N SER A 166 -13.65 15.61 -15.33
CA SER A 166 -13.33 14.33 -15.97
C SER A 166 -12.22 13.64 -15.20
N ALA A 167 -12.45 12.38 -14.83
CA ALA A 167 -11.46 11.52 -14.20
C ALA A 167 -10.25 11.29 -15.11
N ARG A 168 -10.43 11.29 -16.43
CA ARG A 168 -9.33 11.21 -17.41
C ARG A 168 -8.43 12.44 -17.36
N ALA A 169 -9.01 13.65 -17.30
CA ALA A 169 -8.24 14.88 -17.15
C ALA A 169 -7.50 14.94 -15.81
N GLY A 170 -8.20 14.53 -14.74
CA GLY A 170 -7.60 14.37 -13.42
C GLY A 170 -6.43 13.40 -13.41
N LEU A 171 -6.56 12.25 -14.11
CA LEU A 171 -5.52 11.23 -14.21
C LEU A 171 -4.23 11.78 -14.85
N ARG A 172 -4.34 12.50 -15.98
CA ARG A 172 -3.17 13.10 -16.65
C ARG A 172 -2.48 14.15 -15.79
N SER A 173 -3.25 15.03 -15.17
CA SER A 173 -2.70 16.03 -14.26
C SER A 173 -1.96 15.38 -13.09
N THR A 174 -2.51 14.31 -12.50
CA THR A 174 -1.85 13.59 -11.40
C THR A 174 -0.61 12.83 -11.87
N MET A 175 -0.57 12.33 -13.12
CA MET A 175 0.62 11.69 -13.67
C MET A 175 1.79 12.66 -13.81
N ASN A 176 1.57 13.87 -14.34
CA ASN A 176 2.62 14.90 -14.44
C ASN A 176 3.18 15.26 -13.06
N THR A 177 2.32 15.57 -12.08
CA THR A 177 2.75 15.90 -10.72
C THR A 177 3.48 14.74 -10.05
N SER A 178 3.04 13.49 -10.30
CA SER A 178 3.73 12.31 -9.79
C SER A 178 5.11 12.13 -10.43
N ALA A 179 5.27 12.35 -11.73
CA ALA A 179 6.56 12.29 -12.42
C ALA A 179 7.54 13.34 -11.89
N GLU A 180 7.10 14.58 -11.77
CA GLU A 180 7.88 15.71 -11.24
C GLU A 180 8.40 15.41 -9.83
N SER A 181 7.51 15.01 -8.91
CA SER A 181 7.88 14.67 -7.53
C SER A 181 8.87 13.50 -7.46
N LEU A 182 8.78 12.54 -8.40
CA LEU A 182 9.64 11.36 -8.42
C LEU A 182 11.03 11.68 -8.98
N GLY A 183 11.10 12.58 -9.98
CA GLY A 183 12.36 13.16 -10.46
C GLY A 183 13.09 13.97 -9.38
N ASP A 184 12.35 14.74 -8.59
CA ASP A 184 12.93 15.48 -7.45
C ASP A 184 13.46 14.57 -6.35
N LEU A 185 12.71 13.52 -5.99
CA LEU A 185 13.15 12.50 -5.03
C LEU A 185 14.44 11.80 -5.50
N LEU A 186 14.50 11.40 -6.78
CA LEU A 186 15.69 10.78 -7.37
C LEU A 186 16.90 11.70 -7.28
N ALA A 187 16.75 12.99 -7.65
CA ALA A 187 17.83 13.96 -7.60
C ALA A 187 18.36 14.18 -6.17
N MET A 188 17.46 14.28 -5.17
CA MET A 188 17.85 14.42 -3.76
C MET A 188 18.59 13.19 -3.22
N ILE A 189 18.15 11.97 -3.56
CA ILE A 189 18.82 10.74 -3.12
C ILE A 189 20.22 10.63 -3.73
N ALA A 190 20.36 10.90 -5.04
CA ALA A 190 21.65 10.84 -5.71
C ALA A 190 22.63 11.89 -5.17
N ARG A 191 22.17 13.12 -4.88
CA ARG A 191 22.99 14.15 -4.23
C ARG A 191 23.39 13.77 -2.82
N GLY A 192 22.45 13.27 -2.01
CA GLY A 192 22.73 12.82 -0.64
C GLY A 192 23.82 11.75 -0.59
N PHE A 193 23.75 10.76 -1.49
CA PHE A 193 24.76 9.71 -1.63
C PHE A 193 26.12 10.26 -2.08
N LEU A 194 26.16 11.10 -3.13
CA LEU A 194 27.40 11.72 -3.61
C LEU A 194 28.08 12.61 -2.56
N ASN A 195 27.29 13.28 -1.73
CA ASN A 195 27.77 14.17 -0.67
C ASN A 195 28.19 13.42 0.60
N GLY A 196 27.81 12.15 0.75
CA GLY A 196 28.11 11.36 1.95
C GLY A 196 27.32 11.78 3.20
N THR A 197 26.22 12.53 3.05
CA THR A 197 25.47 13.13 4.17
C THR A 197 24.00 12.74 4.19
N GLU A 198 23.51 12.29 5.36
CA GLU A 198 22.10 11.94 5.58
C GLU A 198 21.17 13.16 5.73
N GLU A 199 21.72 14.36 5.92
CA GLU A 199 20.95 15.60 6.15
C GLU A 199 19.96 15.90 5.01
N GLU A 200 20.31 15.58 3.77
CA GLU A 200 19.45 15.83 2.60
C GLU A 200 18.25 14.87 2.56
N LEU A 201 18.42 13.62 3.00
CA LEU A 201 17.34 12.61 3.06
C LEU A 201 16.46 12.73 4.31
N SER A 202 17.01 13.28 5.39
CA SER A 202 16.29 13.61 6.62
C SER A 202 15.68 15.02 6.60
N SER A 203 15.89 15.77 5.51
CA SER A 203 15.37 17.13 5.34
C SER A 203 13.84 17.18 5.36
N GLY A 204 13.29 18.28 5.89
CA GLY A 204 11.85 18.54 5.86
C GLY A 204 11.30 18.54 4.43
N ASP A 205 12.09 19.01 3.46
CA ASP A 205 11.72 19.08 2.05
C ASP A 205 11.55 17.69 1.43
N TYR A 206 12.46 16.75 1.71
CA TYR A 206 12.31 15.36 1.29
C TYR A 206 10.99 14.78 1.82
N THR A 207 10.74 14.92 3.13
CA THR A 207 9.53 14.35 3.74
C THR A 207 8.25 14.96 3.19
N ARG A 208 8.29 16.22 2.77
CA ARG A 208 7.19 16.91 2.12
C ARG A 208 6.96 16.35 0.71
N MET A 209 8.00 16.19 -0.09
CA MET A 209 7.90 15.63 -1.44
C MET A 209 7.42 14.17 -1.44
N ASP A 210 7.90 13.33 -0.52
CA ASP A 210 7.41 11.97 -0.34
C ASP A 210 5.91 11.93 0.04
N LYS A 211 5.47 12.82 0.94
CA LYS A 211 4.05 12.97 1.28
C LYS A 211 3.22 13.43 0.09
N ASP A 212 3.72 14.40 -0.68
CA ASP A 212 3.04 14.93 -1.87
C ASP A 212 2.93 13.85 -2.97
N PHE A 213 3.99 13.06 -3.20
CA PHE A 213 3.96 11.91 -4.10
C PHE A 213 2.94 10.86 -3.64
N LYS A 214 2.96 10.44 -2.36
CA LYS A 214 1.99 9.46 -1.81
C LYS A 214 0.55 9.95 -1.93
N ALA A 215 0.32 11.25 -1.71
CA ALA A 215 -0.98 11.88 -1.89
C ALA A 215 -1.40 11.91 -3.37
N SER A 216 -0.48 12.23 -4.28
CA SER A 216 -0.72 12.21 -5.73
C SER A 216 -0.99 10.79 -6.24
N TYR A 217 -0.22 9.79 -5.81
CA TYR A 217 -0.41 8.38 -6.16
C TYR A 217 -1.78 7.84 -5.70
N THR A 218 -2.22 8.21 -4.49
CA THR A 218 -3.56 7.85 -3.98
C THR A 218 -4.67 8.47 -4.85
N LYS A 219 -4.47 9.72 -5.31
CA LYS A 219 -5.39 10.36 -6.25
C LYS A 219 -5.34 9.70 -7.63
N MET A 220 -4.15 9.38 -8.15
CA MET A 220 -3.94 8.73 -9.44
C MET A 220 -4.61 7.36 -9.51
N THR A 221 -4.48 6.53 -8.47
CA THR A 221 -5.15 5.22 -8.40
C THR A 221 -6.68 5.34 -8.29
N THR A 222 -7.18 6.38 -7.62
CA THR A 222 -8.62 6.69 -7.57
C THR A 222 -9.11 7.13 -8.95
N ASN A 223 -8.44 8.10 -9.57
CA ASN A 223 -8.72 8.61 -10.90
C ASN A 223 -8.66 7.51 -11.96
N LEU A 224 -7.73 6.54 -11.84
CA LEU A 224 -7.63 5.40 -12.76
C LEU A 224 -8.87 4.49 -12.66
N ARG A 225 -9.36 4.23 -11.44
CA ARG A 225 -10.57 3.41 -11.24
C ARG A 225 -11.81 4.10 -11.81
N GLU A 226 -11.91 5.41 -11.62
CA GLU A 226 -13.01 6.22 -12.14
C GLU A 226 -12.92 6.39 -13.67
N ALA A 227 -11.71 6.64 -14.19
CA ALA A 227 -11.44 6.74 -15.62
C ALA A 227 -11.78 5.45 -16.38
N LYS A 228 -11.66 4.27 -15.73
CA LYS A 228 -12.13 2.99 -16.31
C LYS A 228 -13.56 3.12 -16.83
N LEU A 229 -14.46 3.69 -16.04
CA LEU A 229 -15.87 3.81 -16.41
C LEU A 229 -16.05 4.80 -17.56
N GLU A 230 -15.38 5.95 -17.51
CA GLU A 230 -15.39 6.91 -18.62
C GLU A 230 -14.90 6.28 -19.93
N HIS A 231 -13.80 5.52 -19.88
CA HIS A 231 -13.24 4.82 -21.03
C HIS A 231 -14.16 3.73 -21.56
N TYR A 232 -14.79 2.94 -20.70
CA TYR A 232 -15.70 1.87 -21.12
C TYR A 232 -16.98 2.43 -21.77
N ILE A 233 -17.53 3.51 -21.21
CA ILE A 233 -18.72 4.17 -21.78
C ILE A 233 -18.41 4.80 -23.14
N LEU A 234 -17.23 5.41 -23.28
CA LEU A 234 -16.76 5.96 -24.56
C LEU A 234 -16.29 4.89 -25.55
N GLY A 235 -16.25 3.61 -25.17
CA GLY A 235 -15.74 2.52 -26.02
C GLY A 235 -14.21 2.55 -26.22
N ARG A 236 -13.44 3.23 -25.37
CA ARG A 236 -11.98 3.33 -25.45
C ARG A 236 -11.30 2.39 -24.45
N GLU A 237 -11.68 1.12 -24.47
CA GLU A 237 -11.17 0.09 -23.54
C GLU A 237 -9.65 -0.15 -23.67
N THR A 238 -9.10 -0.01 -24.88
CA THR A 238 -7.67 -0.23 -25.17
C THR A 238 -6.80 0.83 -24.51
N ILE A 239 -7.21 2.11 -24.56
CA ILE A 239 -6.50 3.22 -23.91
C ILE A 239 -6.45 3.01 -22.40
N TYR A 240 -7.54 2.53 -21.79
CA TYR A 240 -7.55 2.23 -20.36
C TYR A 240 -6.51 1.16 -19.98
N LYS A 241 -6.26 0.17 -20.84
CA LYS A 241 -5.21 -0.83 -20.59
C LYS A 241 -3.82 -0.18 -20.55
N MET A 242 -3.55 0.72 -21.48
CA MET A 242 -2.29 1.47 -21.52
C MET A 242 -2.16 2.43 -20.34
N ASP A 243 -3.22 3.14 -19.96
CA ASP A 243 -3.23 4.00 -18.77
C ASP A 243 -2.95 3.23 -17.48
N ARG A 244 -3.47 2.00 -17.38
CA ARG A 244 -3.18 1.11 -16.27
C ARG A 244 -1.70 0.70 -16.27
N GLU A 245 -1.11 0.45 -17.43
CA GLU A 245 0.30 0.10 -17.53
C GLU A 245 1.21 1.29 -17.19
N VAL A 246 0.87 2.51 -17.62
CA VAL A 246 1.59 3.73 -17.19
C VAL A 246 1.57 3.88 -15.67
N VAL A 247 0.40 3.70 -15.02
CA VAL A 247 0.31 3.73 -13.56
C VAL A 247 1.14 2.61 -12.90
N ARG A 248 1.26 1.45 -13.56
CA ARG A 248 2.13 0.36 -13.10
C ARG A 248 3.60 0.75 -13.20
N CYS A 249 4.02 1.43 -14.27
CA CYS A 249 5.38 1.97 -14.39
C CYS A 249 5.69 2.95 -13.26
N PHE A 250 4.76 3.85 -12.89
CA PHE A 250 4.95 4.73 -11.72
C PHE A 250 5.09 3.95 -10.40
N GLU A 251 4.32 2.87 -10.21
CA GLU A 251 4.44 2.00 -9.02
C GLU A 251 5.83 1.37 -8.95
N VAL A 252 6.30 0.79 -10.07
CA VAL A 252 7.64 0.17 -10.17
C VAL A 252 8.75 1.22 -9.96
N LEU A 253 8.63 2.38 -10.59
CA LEU A 253 9.62 3.45 -10.50
C LEU A 253 9.72 4.04 -9.09
N ALA A 254 8.59 4.21 -8.41
CA ALA A 254 8.57 4.62 -7.00
C ALA A 254 9.24 3.59 -6.09
N GLN A 255 9.08 2.31 -6.41
CA GLN A 255 9.73 1.22 -5.67
C GLN A 255 11.24 1.18 -5.93
N SER A 256 11.70 1.36 -7.17
CA SER A 256 13.13 1.38 -7.47
C SER A 256 13.83 2.61 -6.89
N ILE A 257 13.19 3.78 -6.89
CA ILE A 257 13.69 4.98 -6.19
C ILE A 257 13.67 4.80 -4.66
N GLY A 258 12.66 4.12 -4.12
CA GLY A 258 12.65 3.71 -2.71
C GLY A 258 13.79 2.75 -2.36
N GLY A 259 14.11 1.81 -3.25
CA GLY A 259 15.27 0.91 -3.13
C GLY A 259 16.60 1.67 -3.15
N LEU A 260 16.72 2.67 -4.03
CA LEU A 260 17.87 3.56 -4.09
C LEU A 260 18.08 4.36 -2.80
N ARG A 261 16.98 4.90 -2.23
CA ARG A 261 17.00 5.56 -0.91
C ARG A 261 17.50 4.61 0.18
N SER A 262 16.93 3.40 0.23
CA SER A 262 17.31 2.40 1.23
C SER A 262 18.79 2.04 1.11
N ALA A 263 19.32 1.91 -0.11
CA ALA A 263 20.74 1.65 -0.35
C ALA A 263 21.63 2.81 0.16
N ALA A 264 21.21 4.06 0.00
CA ALA A 264 21.92 5.21 0.54
C ALA A 264 21.89 5.22 2.08
N GLU A 265 20.72 5.00 2.70
CA GLU A 265 20.58 4.94 4.16
C GLU A 265 21.44 3.84 4.79
N THR A 266 21.49 2.65 4.16
CA THR A 266 22.35 1.56 4.64
C THR A 266 23.82 1.95 4.60
N GLN A 267 24.25 2.68 3.56
CA GLN A 267 25.63 3.14 3.47
C GLN A 267 25.95 4.18 4.56
N PHE A 268 25.04 5.12 4.85
CA PHE A 268 25.22 6.07 5.95
C PHE A 268 25.23 5.39 7.33
N ALA A 269 24.40 4.36 7.54
CA ALA A 269 24.39 3.60 8.78
C ALA A 269 25.74 2.89 9.00
N LEU A 270 26.27 2.23 7.96
CA LEU A 270 27.58 1.56 8.02
C LEU A 270 28.73 2.54 8.26
N LEU A 271 28.66 3.75 7.70
CA LEU A 271 29.63 4.80 8.00
C LEU A 271 29.56 5.32 9.45
N LYS A 272 28.42 5.19 10.13
CA LYS A 272 28.23 5.63 11.53
C LYS A 272 28.64 4.59 12.57
N GLU A 273 28.58 3.29 12.25
CA GLU A 273 28.94 2.20 13.17
C GLU A 273 30.45 2.03 13.41
N LEU A 274 31.29 2.87 12.78
CA LEU A 274 32.73 2.89 13.01
C LEU A 274 33.09 3.38 14.43
N PRO A 275 34.13 2.80 15.08
CA PRO A 275 34.36 2.99 16.51
C PRO A 275 34.73 4.44 16.84
N GLN A 276 33.80 5.16 17.47
CA GLN A 276 34.14 6.20 18.44
C GLN A 276 34.28 5.52 19.79
N ASP A 277 35.43 4.90 20.07
CA ASP A 277 35.68 4.39 21.41
C ASP A 277 35.71 5.56 22.40
N GLY A 278 34.86 5.44 23.44
CA GLY A 278 34.72 6.40 24.52
C GLY A 278 36.00 6.52 25.37
N PRO A 279 36.09 7.57 26.21
CA PRO A 279 37.33 7.95 26.90
C PRO A 279 37.58 7.11 28.16
N ASN A 280 37.65 5.77 28.07
CA ASN A 280 38.09 4.90 29.16
C ASN A 280 38.46 3.49 28.64
N SER A 281 39.70 3.30 28.18
CA SER A 281 40.33 1.98 28.17
C SER A 281 41.73 2.06 28.77
N ILE A 282 41.94 1.24 29.78
CA ILE A 282 43.10 1.16 30.67
C ILE A 282 44.40 0.94 29.88
N GLN A 283 45.44 1.68 30.26
CA GLN A 283 46.80 1.61 29.74
C GLN A 283 47.38 0.20 29.84
N SER A 284 47.87 -0.33 28.72
CA SER A 284 48.91 -1.36 28.70
C SER A 284 50.16 -0.77 28.01
N PRO A 285 51.35 -0.81 28.62
CA PRO A 285 52.54 -0.16 28.09
C PRO A 285 53.26 -1.11 27.12
N GLY A 286 53.27 -0.78 25.83
CA GLY A 286 54.16 -1.44 24.86
C GLY A 286 53.55 -1.58 23.47
N GLY A 287 53.62 -0.52 22.67
CA GLY A 287 53.25 -0.55 21.25
C GLY A 287 52.91 0.85 20.75
N THR A 288 53.89 1.55 20.18
CA THR A 288 53.73 2.86 19.55
C THR A 288 52.83 2.76 18.31
N VAL A 289 51.52 2.95 18.48
CA VAL A 289 50.59 3.22 17.39
C VAL A 289 50.56 4.73 17.16
N ILE A 290 51.30 5.20 16.15
CA ILE A 290 51.24 6.59 15.70
C ILE A 290 49.92 6.77 14.93
N TYR A 291 48.91 7.33 15.59
CA TYR A 291 47.76 7.94 14.92
C TYR A 291 48.18 9.33 14.41
N SER A 292 48.16 9.55 13.10
CA SER A 292 48.44 10.86 12.51
C SER A 292 47.14 11.65 12.30
N PRO A 293 46.95 12.83 12.92
CA PRO A 293 45.75 13.65 12.78
C PRO A 293 45.68 14.44 11.45
N THR A 294 46.68 14.30 10.57
CA THR A 294 46.73 14.97 9.26
C THR A 294 45.78 14.39 8.22
N LEU A 295 45.37 13.11 8.34
CA LEU A 295 44.46 12.47 7.39
C LEU A 295 43.03 13.03 7.48
N THR A 296 42.54 13.29 8.70
CA THR A 296 41.20 13.86 8.95
C THR A 296 41.06 15.30 8.43
N ARG A 297 42.18 16.05 8.36
CA ARG A 297 42.23 17.40 7.79
C ARG A 297 42.25 17.39 6.25
N ALA A 298 42.94 16.42 5.65
CA ALA A 298 42.91 16.22 4.20
C ALA A 298 41.53 15.73 3.72
N MET A 299 40.88 14.86 4.50
CA MET A 299 39.53 14.35 4.29
C MET A 299 38.49 15.49 4.29
N SER A 300 38.55 16.40 5.27
CA SER A 300 37.67 17.57 5.32
C SER A 300 37.92 18.59 4.20
N GLN A 301 39.14 18.69 3.66
CA GLN A 301 39.45 19.57 2.51
C GLN A 301 39.05 18.96 1.17
N TYR A 302 39.22 17.64 0.99
CA TYR A 302 38.80 16.93 -0.22
C TYR A 302 37.27 16.87 -0.33
N LEU A 303 36.57 16.42 0.72
CA LEU A 303 35.09 16.44 0.76
C LEU A 303 34.52 17.84 0.57
N LYS A 304 35.22 18.89 1.01
CA LYS A 304 34.81 20.28 0.77
C LYS A 304 34.95 20.68 -0.71
N ASN A 305 36.03 20.26 -1.39
CA ASN A 305 36.19 20.46 -2.83
C ASN A 305 35.18 19.64 -3.67
N THR A 306 34.83 18.42 -3.25
CA THR A 306 33.80 17.60 -3.91
C THR A 306 32.40 18.17 -3.63
N ARG A 307 32.14 18.68 -2.42
CA ARG A 307 30.90 19.37 -2.02
C ARG A 307 30.63 20.60 -2.88
N ASP A 308 31.64 21.40 -3.19
CA ASP A 308 31.50 22.59 -4.04
C ASP A 308 31.20 22.24 -5.52
N LYS A 309 31.67 21.07 -6.01
CA LYS A 309 31.39 20.56 -7.37
C LYS A 309 30.10 19.73 -7.47
N ALA A 310 29.64 19.13 -6.38
CA ALA A 310 28.42 18.31 -6.33
C ALA A 310 27.15 19.14 -6.01
N ALA A 311 27.30 20.28 -5.34
CA ALA A 311 26.19 21.18 -4.97
C ALA A 311 25.38 21.72 -6.17
N THR A 312 25.95 21.75 -7.37
CA THR A 312 25.26 22.17 -8.61
C THR A 312 25.12 20.99 -9.58
N LEU A 313 23.93 20.39 -9.66
CA LEU A 313 23.51 19.55 -10.80
C LEU A 313 23.12 20.48 -11.97
N ALA A 314 24.07 21.26 -12.49
CA ALA A 314 23.89 22.04 -13.72
C ALA A 314 24.39 21.23 -14.93
N ALA A 315 23.82 21.50 -16.10
CA ALA A 315 24.30 20.95 -17.37
C ALA A 315 25.81 21.23 -17.51
N ILE A 316 26.56 20.22 -17.93
CA ILE A 316 27.99 20.36 -18.21
C ILE A 316 28.09 21.27 -19.44
N GLU A 317 28.51 22.52 -19.24
CA GLU A 317 28.89 23.40 -20.35
C GLU A 317 30.22 22.85 -20.89
N GLU A 318 30.23 22.39 -22.14
CA GLU A 318 31.45 22.06 -22.87
C GLU A 318 32.26 23.35 -23.01
N SER A 319 33.18 23.62 -22.08
CA SER A 319 34.11 24.72 -22.21
C SER A 319 35.15 24.36 -23.27
N GLU A 320 35.12 25.14 -24.36
CA GLU A 320 36.09 25.17 -25.45
C GLU A 320 37.53 25.26 -24.91
N GLU A 321 38.42 24.47 -25.49
CA GLU A 321 39.87 24.58 -25.33
C GLU A 321 40.31 25.99 -25.76
N LEU A 322 40.67 26.84 -24.80
CA LEU A 322 41.38 28.09 -25.07
C LEU A 322 42.77 28.03 -24.44
N GLU A 323 43.74 28.02 -25.36
CA GLU A 323 45.17 28.18 -25.15
C GLU A 323 45.44 29.38 -24.22
N MET A 324 46.18 29.15 -23.13
CA MET A 324 46.74 30.23 -22.33
C MET A 324 48.25 30.05 -22.23
N GLU A 325 48.93 31.04 -22.80
CA GLU A 325 50.37 31.14 -23.00
C GLU A 325 51.20 31.11 -21.71
N ASP A 326 52.39 30.57 -21.92
CA ASP A 326 53.55 30.38 -21.06
C ASP A 326 54.10 31.68 -20.44
N ARG A 327 54.50 31.63 -19.15
CA ARG A 327 55.60 32.43 -18.58
C ARG A 327 56.08 31.90 -17.21
N ALA A 328 57.11 31.04 -17.28
CA ALA A 328 58.29 30.86 -16.41
C ALA A 328 58.24 31.40 -14.97
N SER A 329 58.66 30.64 -13.93
CA SER A 329 60.07 30.20 -13.73
C SER A 329 60.11 29.05 -12.69
N ALA A 330 60.66 27.88 -13.06
CA ALA A 330 61.91 27.26 -12.54
C ALA A 330 61.97 27.09 -11.00
N GLU A 331 62.12 25.91 -10.39
CA GLU A 331 63.09 24.85 -10.69
C GLU A 331 62.62 23.44 -10.20
N GLU A 332 63.08 22.44 -10.96
CA GLU A 332 63.47 21.06 -10.58
C GLU A 332 62.45 20.00 -10.08
N GLY A 333 61.99 19.19 -11.05
CA GLY A 333 62.47 17.81 -11.20
C GLY A 333 61.94 16.71 -10.26
N SER A 334 60.82 16.07 -10.64
CA SER A 334 60.71 14.60 -10.64
C SER A 334 59.51 14.14 -11.48
N ASN A 335 59.78 13.19 -12.36
CA ASN A 335 58.86 12.56 -13.29
C ASN A 335 57.56 12.08 -12.61
N CYS A 336 56.41 12.60 -13.03
CA CYS A 336 55.10 12.03 -12.72
C CYS A 336 54.83 10.85 -13.67
N SER A 337 55.53 9.74 -13.41
CA SER A 337 55.20 8.42 -13.96
C SER A 337 55.50 7.39 -12.87
N SER A 338 54.75 7.48 -11.78
CA SER A 338 54.71 6.44 -10.77
C SER A 338 53.26 6.24 -10.39
N ALA A 339 52.73 5.07 -10.76
CA ALA A 339 51.56 4.49 -10.13
C ALA A 339 51.64 4.75 -8.62
N THR A 340 50.66 5.47 -8.07
CA THR A 340 50.55 5.68 -6.63
C THR A 340 50.58 4.29 -5.98
N PRO A 341 51.51 3.99 -5.06
CA PRO A 341 51.53 2.71 -4.39
C PRO A 341 50.18 2.52 -3.70
N LEU A 342 49.45 1.46 -4.05
CA LEU A 342 48.18 1.07 -3.44
C LEU A 342 48.41 0.85 -1.93
N THR A 343 48.18 1.89 -1.13
CA THR A 343 48.22 1.78 0.32
C THR A 343 47.02 0.96 0.80
N PRO A 344 47.22 -0.03 1.69
CA PRO A 344 46.11 -0.83 2.20
C PRO A 344 45.15 0.04 3.03
N PHE A 345 43.84 -0.06 2.76
CA PHE A 345 42.80 0.73 3.46
C PHE A 345 42.89 0.59 4.98
N ARG A 346 42.87 1.67 5.75
CA ARG A 346 42.92 1.63 7.21
C ARG A 346 41.54 1.70 7.85
N ALA A 347 40.55 2.23 7.13
CA ALA A 347 39.15 2.31 7.54
C ALA A 347 38.16 2.03 6.38
N PRO A 348 37.00 1.41 6.63
CA PRO A 348 35.91 1.24 5.67
C PRO A 348 35.45 2.53 4.96
N SER A 349 35.59 3.70 5.59
CA SER A 349 35.26 5.00 4.98
C SER A 349 36.14 5.36 3.77
N GLU A 350 37.39 4.90 3.73
CA GLU A 350 38.33 5.15 2.62
C GLU A 350 37.91 4.40 1.34
N ILE A 351 37.18 3.28 1.49
CA ILE A 351 36.63 2.48 0.38
C ILE A 351 35.48 3.24 -0.28
N PHE A 352 34.63 3.87 0.53
CA PHE A 352 33.57 4.71 0.03
C PHE A 352 34.12 5.93 -0.72
N GLU A 353 35.17 6.58 -0.22
CA GLU A 353 35.82 7.70 -0.91
C GLU A 353 36.42 7.30 -2.26
N LEU A 354 37.10 6.15 -2.32
CA LEU A 354 37.62 5.63 -3.58
C LEU A 354 36.49 5.32 -4.57
N PHE A 355 35.38 4.75 -4.09
CA PHE A 355 34.21 4.48 -4.92
C PHE A 355 33.60 5.78 -5.50
N ILE A 356 33.44 6.82 -4.67
CA ILE A 356 32.95 8.14 -5.14
C ILE A 356 33.93 8.78 -6.13
N ALA A 357 35.24 8.64 -5.93
CA ALA A 357 36.25 9.15 -6.85
C ALA A 357 36.19 8.47 -8.23
N LEU A 358 35.91 7.16 -8.27
CA LEU A 358 35.86 6.38 -9.51
C LEU A 358 34.51 6.52 -10.25
N LEU A 359 33.39 6.57 -9.53
CA LEU A 359 32.04 6.50 -10.12
C LEU A 359 31.22 7.81 -10.04
N GLY A 360 31.66 8.77 -9.24
CA GLY A 360 30.91 9.99 -8.96
C GLY A 360 30.49 10.78 -10.21
N PRO A 361 31.38 11.05 -11.18
CA PRO A 361 31.02 11.83 -12.38
C PRO A 361 29.96 11.15 -13.27
N SER A 362 30.11 9.86 -13.56
CA SER A 362 29.15 9.12 -14.39
C SER A 362 27.80 8.95 -13.68
N MET A 363 27.83 8.77 -12.36
CA MET A 363 26.63 8.73 -11.51
C MET A 363 25.87 10.06 -11.50
N LYS A 364 26.59 11.19 -11.43
CA LYS A 364 26.02 12.55 -11.49
C LYS A 364 25.34 12.80 -12.85
N SER A 365 26.01 12.45 -13.94
CA SER A 365 25.48 12.59 -15.31
C SER A 365 24.21 11.75 -15.52
N LEU A 366 24.24 10.48 -15.09
CA LEU A 366 23.07 9.59 -15.19
C LEU A 366 21.91 10.13 -14.34
N ALA A 367 22.13 10.44 -13.06
CA ALA A 367 21.08 10.94 -12.17
C ALA A 367 20.44 12.24 -12.68
N TYR A 368 21.23 13.14 -13.25
CA TYR A 368 20.73 14.37 -13.89
C TYR A 368 19.77 14.03 -15.04
N THR A 369 20.22 13.21 -15.99
CA THR A 369 19.45 12.80 -17.17
C THR A 369 18.13 12.13 -16.76
N LEU A 370 18.18 11.21 -15.80
CA LEU A 370 16.98 10.52 -15.28
C LEU A 370 16.00 11.51 -14.62
N SER A 371 16.51 12.47 -13.85
CA SER A 371 15.66 13.49 -13.21
C SER A 371 15.02 14.44 -14.21
N GLU A 372 15.73 14.78 -15.29
CA GLU A 372 15.23 15.67 -16.34
C GLU A 372 14.10 15.01 -17.14
N ILE A 373 14.25 13.73 -17.51
CA ILE A 373 13.22 12.96 -18.21
C ILE A 373 11.91 12.91 -17.41
N LEU A 374 11.98 12.81 -16.07
CA LEU A 374 10.80 12.75 -15.21
C LEU A 374 10.17 14.13 -14.95
N ARG A 375 10.97 15.20 -14.99
CA ARG A 375 10.50 16.59 -14.78
C ARG A 375 9.83 17.16 -16.03
N ASP A 376 10.15 16.67 -17.22
CA ASP A 376 9.49 17.11 -18.45
C ASP A 376 8.00 16.69 -18.45
N PRO A 377 7.05 17.64 -18.58
CA PRO A 377 5.63 17.33 -18.54
C PRO A 377 5.20 16.54 -19.80
N THR A 378 5.00 15.24 -19.63
CA THR A 378 4.62 14.31 -20.72
C THR A 378 3.23 14.57 -21.30
N PHE A 379 2.30 15.09 -20.48
CA PHE A 379 0.95 15.46 -20.90
C PHE A 379 0.79 16.98 -20.97
N GLY A 380 0.42 17.51 -22.14
CA GLY A 380 0.17 18.94 -22.34
C GLY A 380 -1.03 19.50 -21.56
N PRO A 381 -1.29 20.83 -21.63
CA PRO A 381 -2.35 21.47 -20.85
C PRO A 381 -3.78 21.02 -21.26
N PRO A 382 -4.77 21.15 -20.36
CA PRO A 382 -6.17 20.84 -20.67
C PRO A 382 -6.68 21.68 -21.84
N PRO A 383 -7.62 21.20 -22.67
CA PRO A 383 -8.50 20.03 -22.45
C PRO A 383 -8.08 18.73 -23.16
N LYS A 384 -7.11 18.77 -24.09
CA LYS A 384 -6.75 17.60 -24.90
C LYS A 384 -5.65 16.75 -24.27
N TYR A 385 -4.75 17.31 -23.46
CA TYR A 385 -3.61 16.58 -22.89
C TYR A 385 -2.83 15.81 -23.98
N ASP A 386 -2.40 16.50 -25.02
CA ASP A 386 -1.63 15.86 -26.09
C ASP A 386 -0.28 15.37 -25.53
N ILE A 387 0.17 14.21 -26.00
CA ILE A 387 1.37 13.53 -25.48
C ILE A 387 2.57 14.07 -26.26
N SER A 388 3.43 14.84 -25.59
CA SER A 388 4.72 15.31 -26.12
C SER A 388 5.83 14.52 -25.44
N ILE A 389 6.49 13.67 -26.20
CA ILE A 389 7.70 12.96 -25.77
C ILE A 389 8.82 13.54 -26.61
N ASN A 390 9.88 14.04 -25.97
CA ASN A 390 11.08 14.45 -26.67
C ASN A 390 11.79 13.20 -27.22
N GLU A 391 11.94 13.12 -28.53
CA GLU A 391 12.53 11.98 -29.22
C GLU A 391 14.02 11.77 -28.83
N ASN A 392 14.69 12.82 -28.32
CA ASN A 392 16.09 12.76 -27.92
C ASN A 392 16.32 12.05 -26.58
N PHE A 393 15.32 12.01 -25.69
CA PHE A 393 15.50 11.46 -24.33
C PHE A 393 15.91 10.00 -24.33
N ARG A 394 15.41 9.21 -25.29
CA ARG A 394 15.76 7.78 -25.37
C ARG A 394 17.21 7.57 -25.77
N GLN A 395 17.72 8.40 -26.68
CA GLN A 395 19.12 8.34 -27.09
C GLN A 395 20.03 8.81 -25.95
N SER A 396 19.72 9.96 -25.33
CA SER A 396 20.47 10.48 -24.19
C SER A 396 20.51 9.51 -23.00
N LEU A 397 19.40 8.81 -22.72
CA LEU A 397 19.34 7.80 -21.67
C LEU A 397 20.24 6.60 -21.98
N LYS A 398 20.21 6.08 -23.22
CA LYS A 398 21.06 4.96 -23.64
C LYS A 398 22.54 5.29 -23.57
N ASP A 399 22.92 6.49 -24.03
CA ASP A 399 24.30 6.95 -24.03
C ASP A 399 24.82 7.12 -22.59
N ALA A 400 24.04 7.79 -21.73
CA ALA A 400 24.39 7.97 -20.31
C ALA A 400 24.47 6.62 -19.56
N LEU A 401 23.56 5.69 -19.83
CA LEU A 401 23.56 4.36 -19.23
C LEU A 401 24.74 3.51 -19.71
N GLY A 402 25.14 3.62 -20.98
CA GLY A 402 26.32 2.97 -21.54
C GLY A 402 27.60 3.42 -20.83
N VAL A 403 27.85 4.73 -20.79
CA VAL A 403 29.01 5.33 -20.10
C VAL A 403 29.03 4.94 -18.62
N TYR A 404 27.88 4.92 -17.96
CA TYR A 404 27.76 4.49 -16.57
C TYR A 404 28.13 3.01 -16.36
N ASN A 405 27.66 2.11 -17.22
CA ASN A 405 27.95 0.68 -17.10
C ASN A 405 29.43 0.35 -17.33
N ASP A 406 30.07 1.01 -18.29
CA ASP A 406 31.49 0.81 -18.59
C ASP A 406 32.38 1.30 -17.44
N THR A 407 32.08 2.51 -16.92
CA THR A 407 32.79 3.09 -15.77
C THR A 407 32.58 2.26 -14.51
N ARG A 408 31.36 1.76 -14.25
CA ARG A 408 31.04 0.89 -13.12
C ARG A 408 31.84 -0.41 -13.12
N THR A 409 31.93 -1.06 -14.28
CA THR A 409 32.61 -2.36 -14.39
C THR A 409 34.09 -2.23 -14.08
N SER A 410 34.71 -1.15 -14.56
CA SER A 410 36.12 -0.84 -14.26
C SER A 410 36.31 -0.41 -12.80
N ALA A 411 35.46 0.49 -12.29
CA ALA A 411 35.55 1.00 -10.93
C ALA A 411 35.38 -0.08 -9.85
N LEU A 412 34.41 -0.99 -10.00
CA LEU A 412 34.23 -2.09 -9.06
C LEU A 412 35.43 -3.05 -9.09
N ARG A 413 35.94 -3.36 -10.28
CA ARG A 413 37.13 -4.22 -10.42
C ARG A 413 38.34 -3.63 -9.67
N ASP A 414 38.57 -2.33 -9.80
CA ASP A 414 39.68 -1.65 -9.14
C ASP A 414 39.46 -1.52 -7.61
N LEU A 415 38.22 -1.30 -7.18
CA LEU A 415 37.84 -1.28 -5.77
C LEU A 415 38.12 -2.63 -5.10
N TYR A 416 37.70 -3.74 -5.69
CA TYR A 416 37.94 -5.07 -5.11
C TYR A 416 39.41 -5.50 -5.18
N LYS A 417 40.12 -5.15 -6.26
CA LYS A 417 41.58 -5.39 -6.35
C LYS A 417 42.36 -4.68 -5.25
N SER A 418 41.94 -3.49 -4.84
CA SER A 418 42.56 -2.76 -3.73
C SER A 418 42.20 -3.34 -2.34
N ILE A 419 41.00 -3.91 -2.18
CA ILE A 419 40.60 -4.62 -0.96
C ILE A 419 41.45 -5.89 -0.74
N GLU A 420 41.78 -6.63 -1.79
CA GLU A 420 42.57 -7.87 -1.73
C GLU A 420 44.05 -7.69 -1.32
N LEU A 421 44.63 -6.53 -1.61
CA LEU A 421 46.01 -6.20 -1.24
C LEU A 421 46.19 -6.05 0.29
N GLY A 422 45.10 -5.87 1.05
CA GLY A 422 45.06 -5.72 2.51
C GLY A 422 45.14 -7.02 3.32
N ARG A 423 46.03 -7.94 2.96
CA ARG A 423 46.09 -9.39 3.27
C ARG A 423 46.17 -9.87 4.75
N ALA A 424 46.12 -9.00 5.77
CA ALA A 424 46.33 -9.38 7.18
C ALA A 424 45.34 -8.71 8.15
N ARG A 425 44.06 -9.13 8.15
CA ARG A 425 43.01 -8.53 8.99
C ARG A 425 42.18 -9.56 9.74
N THR A 426 41.60 -9.14 10.86
CA THR A 426 40.63 -9.91 11.65
C THR A 426 39.34 -10.13 10.84
N GLU A 427 38.69 -11.29 11.01
CA GLU A 427 37.47 -11.66 10.28
C GLU A 427 36.35 -10.60 10.37
N LYS A 428 36.23 -9.89 11.49
CA LYS A 428 35.25 -8.81 11.69
C LYS A 428 35.48 -7.61 10.76
N ILE A 429 36.73 -7.10 10.70
CA ILE A 429 37.10 -5.95 9.85
C ILE A 429 36.92 -6.28 8.37
N GLN A 430 37.17 -7.54 8.01
CA GLN A 430 36.99 -8.03 6.65
C GLN A 430 35.50 -8.09 6.27
N ALA A 431 34.62 -8.49 7.20
CA ALA A 431 33.19 -8.43 7.01
C ALA A 431 32.69 -6.99 6.86
N ASP A 432 33.18 -6.05 7.69
CA ASP A 432 32.78 -4.63 7.64
C ASP A 432 33.16 -3.97 6.29
N ILE A 433 34.35 -4.30 5.77
CA ILE A 433 34.83 -3.81 4.47
C ILE A 433 34.00 -4.37 3.32
N GLU A 434 33.74 -5.66 3.35
CA GLU A 434 32.90 -6.34 2.37
C GLU A 434 31.47 -5.78 2.40
N GLU A 435 30.95 -5.46 3.58
CA GLU A 435 29.62 -4.88 3.77
C GLU A 435 29.51 -3.46 3.19
N VAL A 436 30.52 -2.60 3.38
CA VAL A 436 30.56 -1.26 2.76
C VAL A 436 30.71 -1.34 1.23
N ALA A 437 31.55 -2.23 0.72
CA ALA A 437 31.71 -2.43 -0.73
C ALA A 437 30.41 -2.97 -1.35
N ALA A 438 29.75 -3.93 -0.68
CA ALA A 438 28.46 -4.46 -1.07
C ALA A 438 27.37 -3.38 -1.08
N ALA A 439 27.35 -2.47 -0.10
CA ALA A 439 26.41 -1.35 -0.06
C ALA A 439 26.62 -0.37 -1.24
N CYS A 440 27.88 -0.06 -1.59
CA CYS A 440 28.21 0.78 -2.74
C CYS A 440 27.80 0.13 -4.08
N GLY A 441 28.11 -1.16 -4.25
CA GLY A 441 27.67 -1.94 -5.41
C GLY A 441 26.14 -2.03 -5.52
N HIS A 442 25.45 -2.19 -4.38
CA HIS A 442 23.99 -2.23 -4.32
C HIS A 442 23.36 -0.89 -4.71
N PHE A 443 23.90 0.25 -4.25
CA PHE A 443 23.43 1.58 -4.67
C PHE A 443 23.58 1.76 -6.19
N SER A 444 24.75 1.41 -6.74
CA SER A 444 25.02 1.51 -8.17
C SER A 444 24.07 0.65 -9.01
N PHE A 445 23.82 -0.59 -8.60
CA PHE A 445 22.85 -1.47 -9.26
C PHE A 445 21.42 -0.94 -9.14
N SER A 446 21.06 -0.36 -8.00
CA SER A 446 19.74 0.26 -7.81
C SER A 446 19.54 1.45 -8.75
N LEU A 447 20.56 2.28 -8.96
CA LEU A 447 20.49 3.40 -9.90
C LEU A 447 20.33 2.93 -11.36
N GLN A 448 21.03 1.85 -11.74
CA GLN A 448 20.84 1.21 -13.05
C GLN A 448 19.39 0.71 -13.22
N ASN A 449 18.82 0.06 -12.20
CA ASN A 449 17.43 -0.41 -12.25
C ASN A 449 16.44 0.76 -12.46
N VAL A 450 16.67 1.91 -11.81
CA VAL A 450 15.85 3.11 -12.03
C VAL A 450 15.93 3.56 -13.50
N ALA A 451 17.12 3.50 -14.10
CA ALA A 451 17.30 3.86 -15.50
C ALA A 451 16.58 2.91 -16.47
N GLU A 452 16.65 1.60 -16.22
CA GLU A 452 15.90 0.59 -16.98
C GLU A 452 14.38 0.74 -16.83
N ASP A 453 13.91 1.05 -15.62
CA ASP A 453 12.49 1.28 -15.35
C ASP A 453 11.99 2.58 -16.03
N ILE A 454 12.85 3.60 -16.19
CA ILE A 454 12.54 4.82 -16.97
C ILE A 454 12.50 4.54 -18.48
N ASP A 455 13.39 3.70 -19.03
CA ASP A 455 13.30 3.28 -20.44
C ASP A 455 12.02 2.48 -20.72
N ALA A 456 11.63 1.60 -19.79
CA ALA A 456 10.35 0.89 -19.86
C ALA A 456 9.15 1.86 -19.79
N TYR A 457 9.20 2.88 -18.93
CA TYR A 457 8.18 3.93 -18.86
C TYR A 457 8.05 4.71 -20.18
N LEU A 458 9.16 5.11 -20.79
CA LEU A 458 9.16 5.79 -22.10
C LEU A 458 8.54 4.90 -23.19
N THR A 459 8.84 3.61 -23.19
CA THR A 459 8.24 2.64 -24.14
C THR A 459 6.72 2.56 -23.98
N VAL A 460 6.22 2.48 -22.74
CA VAL A 460 4.77 2.46 -22.48
C VAL A 460 4.08 3.78 -22.86
N LEU A 461 4.79 4.92 -22.74
CA LEU A 461 4.28 6.20 -23.21
C LEU A 461 4.19 6.29 -24.73
N GLU A 462 5.17 5.74 -25.46
CA GLU A 462 5.12 5.59 -26.92
C GLU A 462 3.94 4.72 -27.34
N ASP A 463 3.74 3.57 -26.68
CA ASP A 463 2.59 2.69 -26.90
C ASP A 463 1.26 3.38 -26.62
N LEU A 464 1.20 4.23 -25.59
CA LEU A 464 0.02 5.04 -25.29
C LEU A 464 -0.22 6.10 -26.39
N LYS A 465 0.83 6.77 -26.88
CA LYS A 465 0.78 7.73 -27.99
C LYS A 465 0.27 7.06 -29.26
N TYR A 466 0.80 5.87 -29.58
CA TYR A 466 0.36 5.05 -30.71
C TYR A 466 -1.08 4.56 -30.55
N ALA A 467 -1.43 4.00 -29.40
CA ALA A 467 -2.79 3.55 -29.10
C ALA A 467 -3.79 4.70 -29.21
N ARG A 468 -3.43 5.91 -28.80
CA ARG A 468 -4.30 7.09 -28.93
C ARG A 468 -4.49 7.52 -30.39
N ALA A 469 -3.48 7.39 -31.23
CA ALA A 469 -3.58 7.70 -32.66
C ALA A 469 -4.42 6.67 -33.42
N ASN A 470 -4.28 5.38 -33.08
CA ASN A 470 -4.81 4.27 -33.88
C ASN A 470 -6.03 3.56 -33.27
N SER A 471 -6.44 3.87 -32.03
CA SER A 471 -7.58 3.20 -31.40
C SER A 471 -8.93 3.71 -31.89
N GLY A 472 -9.73 2.79 -32.43
CA GLY A 472 -11.16 2.98 -32.68
C GLY A 472 -12.02 2.81 -31.43
N HIS A 473 -13.30 3.17 -31.54
CA HIS A 473 -14.29 2.97 -30.48
C HIS A 473 -14.84 1.53 -30.52
N THR A 474 -14.67 0.78 -29.42
CA THR A 474 -15.16 -0.59 -29.25
C THR A 474 -15.91 -0.77 -27.92
N TRP A 475 -17.14 -1.27 -27.98
CA TRP A 475 -17.94 -1.65 -26.79
C TRP A 475 -18.02 -3.16 -26.64
N ARG A 476 -16.89 -3.81 -26.38
CA ARG A 476 -16.86 -5.28 -26.25
C ARG A 476 -17.54 -5.71 -24.95
N TRP A 477 -17.48 -4.89 -23.90
CA TRP A 477 -18.13 -5.17 -22.62
C TRP A 477 -19.67 -5.28 -22.70
N LEU A 478 -20.32 -4.63 -23.67
CA LEU A 478 -21.77 -4.75 -23.90
C LEU A 478 -22.17 -6.09 -24.56
N LYS A 479 -21.22 -6.84 -25.12
CA LYS A 479 -21.46 -8.16 -25.74
C LYS A 479 -21.38 -9.30 -24.73
N PHE A 480 -21.90 -9.12 -23.51
CA PHE A 480 -21.83 -10.12 -22.43
C PHE A 480 -22.52 -11.44 -22.80
N TRP A 481 -23.51 -11.41 -23.70
CA TRP A 481 -24.17 -12.58 -24.30
C TRP A 481 -23.18 -13.52 -25.03
N LYS A 482 -22.19 -12.97 -25.75
CA LYS A 482 -21.13 -13.77 -26.41
C LYS A 482 -20.13 -14.37 -25.43
N GLN A 483 -20.10 -13.85 -24.20
CA GLN A 483 -19.23 -14.35 -23.13
C GLN A 483 -19.89 -15.52 -22.38
N TRP A 484 -21.23 -15.59 -22.44
CA TRP A 484 -22.02 -16.72 -21.92
C TRP A 484 -21.99 -17.94 -22.86
N GLU A 485 -21.77 -17.71 -24.15
CA GLU A 485 -21.66 -18.74 -25.20
C GLU A 485 -20.28 -19.42 -25.29
N LYS A 486 -19.32 -19.09 -24.42
CA LYS A 486 -18.07 -19.86 -24.36
C LYS A 486 -18.26 -21.04 -23.41
N PRO A 487 -18.51 -22.27 -23.89
CA PRO A 487 -18.20 -23.44 -23.07
C PRO A 487 -16.71 -23.37 -22.74
N ALA A 488 -16.34 -23.83 -21.55
CA ALA A 488 -14.94 -24.04 -21.21
C ALA A 488 -14.38 -25.14 -22.12
N VAL A 489 -13.90 -24.76 -23.32
CA VAL A 489 -13.21 -25.66 -24.24
C VAL A 489 -11.88 -26.00 -23.57
N LYS A 490 -11.68 -27.30 -23.27
CA LYS A 490 -10.36 -27.82 -22.93
C LYS A 490 -9.48 -27.71 -24.20
N PRO A 491 -8.27 -27.15 -24.13
CA PRO A 491 -7.41 -27.04 -25.30
C PRO A 491 -7.03 -28.44 -25.82
N ASP A 492 -7.02 -28.57 -27.16
CA ASP A 492 -6.68 -29.79 -27.90
C ASP A 492 -5.15 -29.93 -27.96
N PRO A 493 -4.55 -31.05 -27.50
CA PRO A 493 -3.10 -31.18 -27.37
C PRO A 493 -2.29 -31.31 -28.67
N ASN A 494 -2.90 -31.25 -29.86
CA ASN A 494 -2.24 -31.62 -31.13
C ASN A 494 -2.24 -30.55 -32.25
N ASP A 495 -2.47 -29.26 -31.95
CA ASP A 495 -2.47 -28.20 -32.98
C ASP A 495 -1.15 -27.39 -32.99
N PRO A 496 -0.25 -27.60 -33.97
CA PRO A 496 1.11 -27.02 -33.98
C PRO A 496 1.14 -25.51 -34.27
N ASP A 497 0.09 -24.94 -34.87
CA ASP A 497 0.03 -23.49 -35.14
C ASP A 497 -0.35 -22.66 -33.90
N GLN A 498 -0.82 -23.32 -32.83
CA GLN A 498 -1.08 -22.72 -31.53
C GLN A 498 0.16 -22.73 -30.61
N GLU A 499 1.13 -23.60 -30.87
CA GLU A 499 2.39 -23.73 -30.10
C GLU A 499 3.33 -22.53 -30.31
N ALA A 500 3.31 -21.89 -31.49
CA ALA A 500 4.11 -20.69 -31.75
C ALA A 500 3.59 -19.42 -31.04
N LEU A 501 2.30 -19.38 -30.67
CA LEU A 501 1.70 -18.34 -29.82
C LEU A 501 1.70 -18.73 -28.33
N LEU A 502 2.21 -19.92 -28.01
CA LEU A 502 2.31 -20.48 -26.66
C LEU A 502 3.75 -20.91 -26.36
N GLN A 503 4.75 -20.10 -26.74
CA GLN A 503 5.90 -20.02 -25.85
C GLN A 503 5.38 -19.47 -24.50
N PRO A 504 5.57 -20.18 -23.38
CA PRO A 504 5.05 -19.78 -22.08
C PRO A 504 5.84 -18.59 -21.55
N SER A 505 5.62 -17.40 -22.11
CA SER A 505 5.99 -16.16 -21.46
C SER A 505 5.07 -15.97 -20.27
N ALA A 506 5.59 -16.28 -19.08
CA ALA A 506 5.13 -15.82 -17.78
C ALA A 506 3.60 -15.68 -17.56
N ALA A 507 3.08 -16.57 -16.70
CA ALA A 507 1.81 -16.43 -15.95
C ALA A 507 0.54 -17.04 -16.56
N GLU A 508 0.50 -18.37 -16.66
CA GLU A 508 -0.65 -19.10 -16.08
C GLU A 508 -0.48 -19.18 -14.55
N GLU A 509 -0.52 -18.02 -13.90
CA GLU A 509 -0.84 -17.95 -12.49
C GLU A 509 -2.32 -18.30 -12.37
N THR A 510 -2.65 -19.51 -11.88
CA THR A 510 -4.01 -19.80 -11.40
C THR A 510 -4.46 -18.61 -10.56
N PRO A 511 -5.52 -17.86 -10.95
CA PRO A 511 -5.91 -16.67 -10.22
C PRO A 511 -6.30 -17.12 -8.82
N ILE A 512 -5.46 -16.81 -7.84
CA ILE A 512 -5.78 -16.97 -6.43
C ILE A 512 -7.13 -16.29 -6.26
N ARG A 513 -8.13 -17.04 -5.80
CA ARG A 513 -9.48 -16.51 -5.56
C ARG A 513 -9.31 -15.16 -4.85
N PRO A 514 -9.83 -14.05 -5.40
CA PRO A 514 -9.60 -12.73 -4.82
C PRO A 514 -9.98 -12.83 -3.35
N VAL A 515 -9.03 -12.50 -2.45
CA VAL A 515 -9.29 -12.43 -1.01
C VAL A 515 -10.63 -11.73 -0.85
N ARG A 516 -11.61 -12.47 -0.33
CA ARG A 516 -12.99 -12.00 -0.26
C ARG A 516 -12.97 -10.59 0.35
N LYS A 517 -13.69 -9.65 -0.25
CA LYS A 517 -13.81 -8.27 0.21
C LYS A 517 -14.57 -8.18 1.55
N SER A 518 -14.27 -9.03 2.53
CA SER A 518 -14.78 -8.85 3.89
C SER A 518 -14.07 -7.65 4.52
N GLY A 519 -14.86 -6.80 5.18
CA GLY A 519 -14.37 -5.61 5.87
C GLY A 519 -13.34 -5.94 6.95
N MET A 520 -13.37 -7.15 7.50
CA MET A 520 -12.44 -7.61 8.54
C MET A 520 -11.39 -8.58 7.97
N PRO A 521 -10.12 -8.51 8.44
CA PRO A 521 -9.17 -9.58 8.19
C PRO A 521 -9.76 -10.90 8.66
N SER A 522 -9.82 -11.91 7.76
CA SER A 522 -10.06 -13.27 8.23
C SER A 522 -8.93 -13.58 9.18
N GLY A 523 -9.26 -13.94 10.42
CA GLY A 523 -8.29 -14.29 11.45
C GLY A 523 -7.48 -15.54 11.05
N MET A 524 -7.33 -16.49 11.97
CA MET A 524 -6.56 -17.69 11.65
C MET A 524 -7.10 -18.35 10.36
N PRO A 525 -6.21 -18.78 9.44
CA PRO A 525 -6.59 -19.53 8.24
C PRO A 525 -7.61 -20.62 8.56
N ALA A 526 -8.64 -20.73 7.72
CA ALA A 526 -9.77 -21.64 7.97
C ALA A 526 -9.32 -23.10 8.19
N GLU A 527 -8.18 -23.50 7.63
CA GLU A 527 -7.56 -24.82 7.83
C GLU A 527 -6.96 -25.00 9.23
N MET A 528 -6.31 -23.98 9.79
CA MET A 528 -5.82 -24.01 11.18
C MET A 528 -6.98 -23.91 12.16
N MET A 529 -8.01 -23.12 11.82
CA MET A 529 -9.25 -23.09 12.60
C MET A 529 -9.97 -24.44 12.57
N ASN A 530 -10.06 -25.12 11.41
CA ASN A 530 -10.70 -26.44 11.26
C ASN A 530 -10.08 -27.52 12.16
N ARG A 531 -8.77 -27.47 12.41
CA ARG A 531 -8.08 -28.41 13.32
C ARG A 531 -8.33 -28.12 14.79
N ARG A 532 -8.66 -26.88 15.14
CA ARG A 532 -8.87 -26.41 16.53
C ARG A 532 -10.36 -26.16 16.85
N ASP A 533 -11.23 -26.19 15.84
CA ASP A 533 -12.67 -25.89 15.92
C ASP A 533 -13.44 -27.08 16.53
N THR A 534 -14.09 -26.84 17.67
CA THR A 534 -15.11 -27.72 18.25
C THR A 534 -16.29 -27.98 17.31
N PHE A 535 -16.52 -27.12 16.30
CA PHE A 535 -17.59 -27.27 15.32
C PHE A 535 -17.32 -28.31 14.23
N ASN A 536 -16.08 -28.79 14.10
CA ASN A 536 -15.71 -29.83 13.13
C ASN A 536 -15.53 -31.20 13.81
N TRP A 537 -15.97 -31.31 15.06
CA TRP A 537 -15.89 -32.51 15.88
C TRP A 537 -16.94 -33.55 15.43
N ASP A 538 -16.50 -34.73 15.03
CA ASP A 538 -17.41 -35.86 14.73
C ASP A 538 -17.76 -36.52 16.07
N ALA A 539 -18.89 -36.12 16.66
CA ALA A 539 -19.24 -36.39 18.05
C ALA A 539 -19.47 -37.88 18.42
N SER A 540 -19.50 -38.79 17.44
CA SER A 540 -19.43 -40.25 17.65
C SER A 540 -19.58 -40.96 16.31
N PRO A 541 -18.61 -41.79 15.87
CA PRO A 541 -18.78 -42.62 14.68
C PRO A 541 -19.86 -43.70 14.85
N ASP A 542 -20.23 -44.03 16.09
CA ASP A 542 -21.20 -45.08 16.43
C ASP A 542 -22.66 -44.60 16.55
N ALA A 543 -22.93 -43.30 16.33
CA ALA A 543 -24.29 -42.77 16.32
C ALA A 543 -25.03 -43.05 14.99
N SER A 544 -26.36 -43.03 15.03
CA SER A 544 -27.19 -43.23 13.83
C SER A 544 -26.89 -42.20 12.73
N SER A 545 -26.91 -42.63 11.47
CA SER A 545 -26.55 -41.81 10.30
C SER A 545 -27.37 -40.52 10.18
N PHE A 546 -28.62 -40.55 10.65
CA PHE A 546 -29.50 -39.39 10.70
C PHE A 546 -29.07 -38.37 11.77
N LEU A 547 -28.81 -38.81 13.01
CA LEU A 547 -28.33 -37.91 14.07
C LEU A 547 -26.99 -37.28 13.69
N ARG A 548 -26.09 -38.05 13.04
CA ARG A 548 -24.82 -37.54 12.53
C ARG A 548 -25.00 -36.51 11.41
N SER A 549 -25.91 -36.75 10.47
CA SER A 549 -26.19 -35.81 9.38
C SER A 549 -26.84 -34.52 9.91
N PHE A 550 -27.78 -34.64 10.85
CA PHE A 550 -28.42 -33.50 11.48
C PHE A 550 -27.46 -32.72 12.38
N SER A 551 -26.60 -33.40 13.15
CA SER A 551 -25.58 -32.74 13.98
C SER A 551 -24.55 -32.03 13.12
N GLN A 552 -24.05 -32.65 12.03
CA GLN A 552 -23.14 -32.00 11.10
C GLN A 552 -23.80 -30.82 10.37
N TRP A 553 -25.08 -30.91 10.01
CA TRP A 553 -25.84 -29.79 9.46
C TRP A 553 -26.00 -28.67 10.50
N CYS A 554 -26.36 -29.00 11.73
CA CYS A 554 -26.53 -28.05 12.83
C CYS A 554 -25.19 -27.37 13.19
N LEU A 555 -24.08 -28.11 13.24
CA LEU A 555 -22.74 -27.57 13.45
C LEU A 555 -22.30 -26.68 12.28
N LYS A 556 -22.61 -27.05 11.02
CA LYS A 556 -22.39 -26.17 9.85
C LYS A 556 -23.24 -24.90 9.92
N ALA A 557 -24.49 -24.99 10.34
CA ALA A 557 -25.38 -23.85 10.53
C ALA A 557 -24.91 -22.95 11.69
N MET A 558 -24.55 -23.53 12.84
CA MET A 558 -23.95 -22.84 13.97
C MET A 558 -22.64 -22.15 13.58
N ARG A 559 -21.80 -22.79 12.77
CA ARG A 559 -20.58 -22.18 12.23
C ARG A 559 -20.87 -21.01 11.30
N PHE A 560 -21.94 -21.11 10.49
CA PHE A 560 -22.42 -20.00 9.68
C PHE A 560 -22.88 -18.83 10.58
N LEU A 561 -23.74 -19.09 11.57
CA LEU A 561 -24.19 -18.10 12.56
C LEU A 561 -23.05 -17.54 13.42
N ALA A 562 -21.99 -18.32 13.63
CA ALA A 562 -20.83 -17.91 14.41
C ALA A 562 -19.92 -16.91 13.69
N ARG A 563 -20.10 -16.70 12.38
CA ARG A 563 -19.34 -15.69 11.64
C ARG A 563 -19.62 -14.30 12.19
N ASP A 564 -18.57 -13.56 12.48
CA ASP A 564 -18.67 -12.24 13.12
C ASP A 564 -19.53 -11.25 12.30
N ASP A 565 -19.45 -11.29 10.96
CA ASP A 565 -20.29 -10.47 10.08
C ASP A 565 -21.80 -10.73 10.31
N ILE A 566 -22.18 -12.00 10.50
CA ILE A 566 -23.58 -12.43 10.66
C ILE A 566 -24.08 -12.12 12.07
N ARG A 567 -23.25 -12.40 13.09
CA ARG A 567 -23.53 -11.99 14.48
C ARG A 567 -23.78 -10.49 14.58
N PHE A 568 -22.98 -9.69 13.84
CA PHE A 568 -23.19 -8.25 13.76
C PHE A 568 -24.55 -7.88 13.16
N GLY A 569 -24.94 -8.50 12.03
CA GLY A 569 -26.27 -8.28 11.43
C GLY A 569 -27.42 -8.62 12.38
N ILE A 570 -27.34 -9.77 13.06
CA ILE A 570 -28.35 -10.21 14.05
C ILE A 570 -28.40 -9.24 15.22
N LYS A 571 -27.24 -8.80 15.74
CA LYS A 571 -27.13 -7.82 16.83
C LYS A 571 -27.79 -6.49 16.46
N VAL A 572 -27.54 -5.97 15.26
CA VAL A 572 -28.15 -4.74 14.76
C VAL A 572 -29.67 -4.90 14.66
N GLY A 573 -30.14 -6.03 14.11
CA GLY A 573 -31.56 -6.35 14.01
C GLY A 573 -32.25 -6.40 15.37
N LEU A 574 -31.65 -7.08 16.36
CA LEU A 574 -32.20 -7.19 17.71
C LEU A 574 -32.24 -5.83 18.41
N GLY A 575 -31.18 -5.02 18.29
CA GLY A 575 -31.14 -3.66 18.84
C GLY A 575 -32.17 -2.73 18.20
N ALA A 576 -32.40 -2.85 16.89
CA ALA A 576 -33.43 -2.10 16.18
C ALA A 576 -34.85 -2.54 16.60
N MET A 577 -35.07 -3.85 16.74
CA MET A 577 -36.36 -4.43 17.16
C MET A 577 -36.75 -3.94 18.56
N LEU A 578 -35.83 -3.97 19.52
CA LEU A 578 -36.07 -3.51 20.90
C LEU A 578 -36.44 -2.02 20.95
N TRP A 579 -35.78 -1.18 20.16
CA TRP A 579 -36.10 0.25 20.09
C TRP A 579 -37.45 0.50 19.39
N ALA A 580 -37.68 -0.17 18.26
CA ALA A 580 -38.90 0.01 17.48
C ALA A 580 -40.15 -0.56 18.15
N MET A 581 -40.01 -1.53 19.05
CA MET A 581 -41.11 -2.07 19.86
C MET A 581 -41.90 -0.96 20.57
N LEU A 582 -41.22 0.12 20.99
CA LEU A 582 -41.84 1.27 21.65
C LEU A 582 -42.88 2.00 20.76
N ALA A 583 -42.79 1.86 19.45
CA ALA A 583 -43.75 2.45 18.50
C ALA A 583 -45.05 1.64 18.36
N PHE A 584 -45.00 0.32 18.63
CA PHE A 584 -46.16 -0.59 18.47
C PHE A 584 -46.93 -0.82 19.77
N LEU A 585 -46.30 -0.55 20.92
CA LEU A 585 -46.94 -0.65 22.23
C LEU A 585 -47.87 0.56 22.46
N PRO A 586 -49.19 0.36 22.71
CA PRO A 586 -50.14 1.46 22.88
C PRO A 586 -49.76 2.44 23.99
N ALA A 587 -49.15 1.96 25.08
CA ALA A 587 -48.74 2.78 26.22
C ALA A 587 -47.54 3.70 25.91
N THR A 588 -46.59 3.26 25.08
CA THR A 588 -45.36 4.02 24.78
C THR A 588 -45.41 4.76 23.45
N ARG A 589 -46.37 4.42 22.58
CA ARG A 589 -46.60 5.05 21.28
C ARG A 589 -46.69 6.58 21.31
N PRO A 590 -47.46 7.24 22.19
CA PRO A 590 -47.52 8.71 22.21
C PRO A 590 -46.17 9.34 22.57
N ILE A 591 -45.41 8.71 23.48
CA ILE A 591 -44.06 9.15 23.86
C ILE A 591 -43.11 9.01 22.67
N TYR A 592 -43.19 7.89 21.95
CA TYR A 592 -42.38 7.64 20.76
C TYR A 592 -42.62 8.68 19.66
N LYS A 593 -43.88 9.07 19.41
CA LYS A 593 -44.23 10.10 18.43
C LYS A 593 -43.78 11.49 18.86
N HIS A 594 -44.07 11.89 20.10
CA HIS A 594 -43.71 13.21 20.64
C HIS A 594 -42.20 13.44 20.66
N TRP A 595 -41.40 12.44 21.04
CA TRP A 595 -39.93 12.54 21.01
C TRP A 595 -39.30 12.16 19.67
N ARG A 596 -40.10 11.94 18.62
CA ARG A 596 -39.65 11.55 17.28
C ARG A 596 -38.66 10.39 17.30
N GLY A 597 -39.09 9.28 17.90
CA GLY A 597 -38.27 8.07 18.12
C GLY A 597 -37.66 7.47 16.84
N GLU A 598 -38.17 7.82 15.65
CA GLU A 598 -37.61 7.45 14.36
C GLU A 598 -36.22 8.03 14.11
N TRP A 599 -35.95 9.27 14.56
CA TRP A 599 -34.62 9.88 14.43
C TRP A 599 -33.59 9.24 15.37
N GLY A 600 -34.05 8.78 16.53
CA GLY A 600 -33.27 7.96 17.43
C GLY A 600 -32.91 6.61 16.81
N LEU A 601 -33.89 5.91 16.22
CA LEU A 601 -33.66 4.63 15.52
C LEU A 601 -32.72 4.77 14.31
N LEU A 602 -32.87 5.85 13.53
CA LEU A 602 -31.97 6.15 12.42
C LEU A 602 -30.55 6.44 12.93
N SER A 603 -30.42 7.17 14.04
CA SER A 603 -29.12 7.48 14.65
C SER A 603 -28.45 6.23 15.20
N PHE A 604 -29.20 5.32 15.84
CA PHE A 604 -28.74 3.98 16.21
C PHE A 604 -28.15 3.23 14.99
N MET A 605 -28.86 3.22 13.86
CA MET A 605 -28.42 2.51 12.66
C MET A 605 -27.17 3.14 12.00
N ILE A 606 -26.97 4.46 12.17
CA ILE A 606 -25.77 5.12 11.66
C ILE A 606 -24.55 4.79 12.54
N VAL A 607 -24.72 4.85 13.87
CA VAL A 607 -23.64 4.71 14.87
C VAL A 607 -23.20 3.26 15.05
N THR A 608 -24.13 2.31 14.95
CA THR A 608 -23.80 0.89 15.08
C THR A 608 -22.80 0.47 14.00
N SER A 609 -21.69 -0.08 14.46
CA SER A 609 -20.59 -0.59 13.66
C SER A 609 -20.01 -1.82 14.36
N MET A 610 -19.18 -2.57 13.64
CA MET A 610 -18.75 -3.88 14.11
C MET A 610 -17.87 -3.82 15.36
N THR A 611 -16.99 -2.84 15.48
CA THR A 611 -16.13 -2.64 16.66
C THR A 611 -16.72 -1.59 17.58
N VAL A 612 -16.52 -1.77 18.89
CA VAL A 612 -16.98 -0.80 19.90
C VAL A 612 -16.33 0.57 19.70
N GLY A 613 -15.06 0.62 19.25
CA GLY A 613 -14.34 1.85 19.00
C GLY A 613 -14.87 2.63 17.81
N ALA A 614 -15.18 1.94 16.71
CA ALA A 614 -15.78 2.58 15.54
C ALA A 614 -17.16 3.16 15.89
N ALA A 615 -17.92 2.48 16.76
CA ALA A 615 -19.20 2.98 17.24
C ALA A 615 -19.02 4.20 18.15
N ASN A 616 -18.00 4.20 19.01
CA ASN A 616 -17.72 5.32 19.91
C ASN A 616 -17.26 6.58 19.14
N THR A 617 -16.32 6.45 18.21
CA THR A 617 -15.87 7.56 17.35
C THR A 617 -16.99 8.12 16.48
N THR A 618 -17.79 7.25 15.86
CA THR A 618 -18.94 7.68 15.06
C THR A 618 -20.00 8.33 15.95
N GLY A 619 -20.22 7.80 17.15
CA GLY A 619 -21.14 8.32 18.15
C GLY A 619 -20.76 9.72 18.61
N THR A 620 -19.51 9.92 19.06
CA THR A 620 -19.02 11.22 19.53
C THR A 620 -19.01 12.27 18.42
N ALA A 621 -18.57 11.90 17.21
CA ALA A 621 -18.62 12.78 16.04
C ALA A 621 -20.06 13.17 15.65
N ARG A 622 -21.03 12.28 15.86
CA ARG A 622 -22.46 12.54 15.59
C ARG A 622 -23.10 13.38 16.69
N SER A 623 -22.80 13.13 17.96
CA SER A 623 -23.27 13.96 19.09
C SER A 623 -22.77 15.41 18.95
N LEU A 624 -21.47 15.60 18.73
CA LEU A 624 -20.88 16.93 18.54
C LEU A 624 -21.38 17.61 17.26
N GLY A 625 -21.48 16.89 16.15
CA GLY A 625 -22.01 17.43 14.90
C GLY A 625 -23.47 17.87 15.02
N THR A 626 -24.29 17.14 15.77
CA THR A 626 -25.70 17.51 16.00
C THR A 626 -25.82 18.71 16.92
N LEU A 627 -24.98 18.81 17.96
CA LEU A 627 -24.90 19.98 18.84
C LEU A 627 -24.53 21.24 18.04
N PHE A 628 -23.42 21.22 17.30
CA PHE A 628 -23.00 22.37 16.51
C PHE A 628 -24.00 22.72 15.40
N GLY A 629 -24.55 21.71 14.72
CA GLY A 629 -25.56 21.92 13.68
C GLY A 629 -26.84 22.57 14.22
N GLY A 630 -27.28 22.16 15.42
CA GLY A 630 -28.40 22.76 16.14
C GLY A 630 -28.11 24.21 16.58
N CYS A 631 -26.93 24.46 17.16
CA CYS A 631 -26.53 25.83 17.54
C CYS A 631 -26.48 26.77 16.33
N PHE A 632 -25.88 26.32 15.22
CA PHE A 632 -25.89 27.10 13.98
C PHE A 632 -27.32 27.33 13.50
N ALA A 633 -28.18 26.29 13.48
CA ALA A 633 -29.59 26.38 13.08
C ALA A 633 -30.30 27.51 13.82
N LEU A 634 -30.14 27.59 15.14
CA LEU A 634 -30.73 28.65 15.96
C LEU A 634 -30.21 30.04 15.56
N ILE A 635 -28.89 30.21 15.44
CA ILE A 635 -28.27 31.50 15.14
C ILE A 635 -28.73 32.02 13.78
N PHE A 636 -28.61 31.21 12.73
CA PHE A 636 -28.93 31.66 11.38
C PHE A 636 -30.43 31.73 11.11
N TRP A 637 -31.26 30.92 11.80
CA TRP A 637 -32.71 31.09 11.76
C TRP A 637 -33.12 32.43 12.37
N ALA A 638 -32.53 32.79 13.53
CA ALA A 638 -32.75 34.09 14.16
C ALA A 638 -32.30 35.27 13.27
N VAL A 639 -31.16 35.14 12.59
CA VAL A 639 -30.63 36.18 11.68
C VAL A 639 -31.45 36.29 10.39
N SER A 640 -31.91 35.16 9.83
CA SER A 640 -32.63 35.14 8.55
C SER A 640 -34.12 35.44 8.66
N GLN A 641 -34.69 35.36 9.87
CA GLN A 641 -36.14 35.47 10.11
C GLN A 641 -36.96 34.55 9.18
N GLY A 642 -36.42 33.37 8.84
CA GLY A 642 -37.08 32.42 7.93
C GLY A 642 -36.91 32.70 6.44
N ASN A 643 -36.08 33.67 6.03
CA ASN A 643 -35.80 33.92 4.61
C ASN A 643 -35.00 32.75 4.00
N GLY A 644 -35.63 32.00 3.10
CA GLY A 644 -35.05 30.83 2.44
C GLY A 644 -33.76 31.09 1.66
N VAL A 645 -33.58 32.30 1.09
CA VAL A 645 -32.36 32.64 0.31
C VAL A 645 -31.16 32.80 1.24
N VAL A 646 -31.36 33.47 2.39
CA VAL A 646 -30.31 33.67 3.40
C VAL A 646 -29.94 32.34 4.04
N LEU A 647 -30.92 31.48 4.32
CA LEU A 647 -30.71 30.12 4.84
C LEU A 647 -29.96 29.20 3.86
N ALA A 648 -30.23 29.32 2.55
CA ALA A 648 -29.50 28.58 1.53
C ALA A 648 -28.04 29.04 1.43
N PHE A 649 -27.80 30.36 1.53
CA PHE A 649 -26.44 30.92 1.50
C PHE A 649 -25.65 30.58 2.77
N SER A 650 -26.26 30.61 3.95
CA SER A 650 -25.61 30.23 5.21
C SER A 650 -25.24 28.74 5.23
N GLY A 651 -26.09 27.87 4.67
CA GLY A 651 -25.76 26.46 4.47
C GLY A 651 -24.54 26.24 3.55
N TRP A 652 -24.37 27.08 2.52
CA TRP A 652 -23.16 27.06 1.68
C TRP A 652 -21.91 27.55 2.44
N ALA A 653 -22.04 28.56 3.30
CA ALA A 653 -20.95 29.08 4.12
C ALA A 653 -20.46 28.05 5.17
N LEU A 654 -21.35 27.21 5.69
CA LEU A 654 -21.07 26.14 6.67
C LEU A 654 -20.40 24.89 6.07
N LYS A 655 -19.69 24.99 4.94
CA LYS A 655 -19.00 23.86 4.30
C LYS A 655 -17.72 23.40 4.99
N ASN A 656 -17.02 24.29 5.72
CA ASN A 656 -15.71 24.01 6.35
C ASN A 656 -15.67 23.90 7.91
N PRO A 657 -16.68 23.41 8.65
CA PRO A 657 -16.53 23.18 10.08
C PRO A 657 -15.57 22.01 10.40
N PRO A 658 -14.91 22.01 11.57
CA PRO A 658 -14.33 20.79 12.13
C PRO A 658 -15.49 19.82 12.42
N LEU A 659 -15.54 18.66 11.74
CA LEU A 659 -16.70 17.73 11.62
C LEU A 659 -17.74 18.08 10.52
N GLY A 660 -17.38 18.92 9.54
CA GLY A 660 -18.30 19.57 8.61
C GLY A 660 -19.41 18.72 7.99
N ARG A 661 -19.19 17.44 7.65
CA ARG A 661 -20.24 16.58 7.07
C ARG A 661 -21.39 16.27 8.05
N THR A 662 -21.10 15.95 9.31
CA THR A 662 -22.15 15.62 10.30
C THR A 662 -22.86 16.88 10.76
N THR A 663 -22.12 17.97 10.94
CA THR A 663 -22.67 19.29 11.26
C THR A 663 -23.58 19.82 10.16
N LEU A 664 -23.18 19.70 8.89
CA LEU A 664 -23.97 20.13 7.74
C LEU A 664 -25.23 19.27 7.55
N LEU A 665 -25.15 17.96 7.81
CA LEU A 665 -26.32 17.08 7.82
C LEU A 665 -27.31 17.47 8.93
N ALA A 666 -26.81 17.77 10.13
CA ALA A 666 -27.63 18.23 11.24
C ALA A 666 -28.31 19.56 10.92
N TRP A 667 -27.53 20.55 10.48
CA TRP A 667 -28.04 21.84 9.99
C TRP A 667 -29.14 21.67 8.92
N ASN A 668 -28.86 20.96 7.83
CA ASN A 668 -29.78 20.85 6.69
C ASN A 668 -31.11 20.23 7.08
N VAL A 669 -31.10 19.11 7.79
CA VAL A 669 -32.33 18.42 8.17
C VAL A 669 -33.16 19.26 9.17
N THR A 670 -32.53 20.06 10.04
CA THR A 670 -33.26 20.88 11.02
C THR A 670 -33.90 22.09 10.35
N VAL A 671 -33.14 22.79 9.51
CA VAL A 671 -33.59 24.02 8.83
C VAL A 671 -34.60 23.70 7.73
N LEU A 672 -34.40 22.62 6.95
CA LEU A 672 -35.36 22.22 5.92
C LEU A 672 -36.68 21.77 6.54
N TYR A 673 -36.64 21.08 7.68
CA TYR A 673 -37.85 20.66 8.39
C TYR A 673 -38.62 21.86 8.96
N ALA A 674 -37.94 22.80 9.61
CA ALA A 674 -38.58 24.04 10.08
C ALA A 674 -39.14 24.88 8.92
N TYR A 675 -38.44 24.91 7.78
CA TYR A 675 -38.90 25.60 6.57
C TYR A 675 -40.09 24.91 5.90
N SER A 676 -40.16 23.57 5.88
CA SER A 676 -41.33 22.86 5.35
C SER A 676 -42.56 23.08 6.23
N LEU A 677 -42.37 23.16 7.56
CA LEU A 677 -43.45 23.42 8.51
C LEU A 677 -44.03 24.84 8.31
N SER A 678 -43.17 25.84 8.10
CA SER A 678 -43.63 27.21 7.81
C SER A 678 -44.35 27.35 6.46
N GLN A 679 -44.22 26.38 5.55
CA GLN A 679 -44.90 26.38 4.24
C GLN A 679 -46.21 25.58 4.18
N LYS A 680 -46.77 25.12 5.33
CA LYS A 680 -48.05 24.37 5.39
C LYS A 680 -48.03 23.06 4.61
N VAL A 681 -46.93 22.30 4.66
CA VAL A 681 -46.79 21.06 3.88
C VAL A 681 -47.17 19.80 4.68
N ASP A 682 -47.29 19.86 6.01
CA ASP A 682 -47.81 18.78 6.86
C ASP A 682 -48.81 19.36 7.90
N ASP A 683 -50.04 18.85 7.90
CA ASP A 683 -51.09 19.12 8.89
C ASP A 683 -51.14 17.92 9.86
N ASP A 684 -50.48 18.00 11.03
CA ASP A 684 -50.74 17.15 12.23
C ASP A 684 -49.73 17.35 13.41
N ASP A 685 -48.76 18.28 13.34
CA ASP A 685 -47.72 18.49 14.36
C ASP A 685 -47.87 19.84 15.09
N ASP A 686 -48.89 19.98 15.95
CA ASP A 686 -49.21 21.21 16.68
C ASP A 686 -48.25 21.52 17.86
N ASP A 687 -47.40 20.57 18.27
CA ASP A 687 -46.51 20.70 19.43
C ASP A 687 -45.20 21.45 19.15
N GLU A 688 -44.85 21.71 17.88
CA GLU A 688 -43.62 22.43 17.48
C GLU A 688 -43.89 23.84 16.89
N GLY A 689 -45.08 24.39 17.16
CA GLY A 689 -45.47 25.76 16.80
C GLY A 689 -46.18 25.92 15.46
N GLY A 690 -46.43 24.81 14.74
CA GLY A 690 -47.20 24.79 13.48
C GLY A 690 -46.71 25.86 12.48
N LEU A 691 -47.59 26.80 12.12
CA LEU A 691 -47.30 27.88 11.16
C LEU A 691 -46.13 28.80 11.55
N ASN A 692 -45.81 28.89 12.84
CA ASN A 692 -44.68 29.64 13.38
C ASN A 692 -43.71 28.67 14.05
N PRO A 693 -42.78 28.06 13.29
CA PRO A 693 -41.92 27.00 13.82
C PRO A 693 -41.06 27.53 14.98
N MET A 694 -41.23 26.94 16.16
CA MET A 694 -40.40 27.24 17.32
C MET A 694 -39.06 26.52 17.18
N MET A 695 -38.08 27.17 16.54
CA MET A 695 -36.80 26.55 16.20
C MET A 695 -36.06 25.95 17.42
N GLY A 696 -36.26 26.53 18.61
CA GLY A 696 -35.73 26.00 19.87
C GLY A 696 -36.23 24.60 20.21
N GLU A 697 -37.53 24.36 20.09
CA GLU A 697 -38.18 23.08 20.42
C GLU A 697 -37.81 22.00 19.39
N ILE A 698 -37.80 22.35 18.10
CA ILE A 698 -37.37 21.47 17.01
C ILE A 698 -35.91 21.01 17.22
N VAL A 699 -35.01 21.94 17.56
CA VAL A 699 -33.61 21.60 17.86
C VAL A 699 -33.51 20.73 19.11
N TYR A 700 -34.32 21.00 20.13
CA TYR A 700 -34.33 20.25 21.37
C TYR A 700 -34.78 18.80 21.18
N HIS A 701 -35.95 18.56 20.55
CA HIS A 701 -36.44 17.20 20.24
C HIS A 701 -35.44 16.41 19.41
N ARG A 702 -34.78 17.07 18.44
CA ARG A 702 -33.74 16.45 17.64
C ARG A 702 -32.49 16.10 18.46
N LEU A 703 -32.01 17.02 19.29
CA LEU A 703 -30.83 16.79 20.09
C LEU A 703 -31.03 15.62 21.06
N VAL A 704 -32.20 15.55 21.70
CA VAL A 704 -32.54 14.47 22.63
C VAL A 704 -32.70 13.13 21.90
N SER A 705 -33.50 13.08 20.84
CA SER A 705 -33.73 11.84 20.07
C SER A 705 -32.43 11.25 19.48
N VAL A 706 -31.58 12.10 18.89
CA VAL A 706 -30.30 11.67 18.31
C VAL A 706 -29.35 11.16 19.40
N ASN A 707 -29.21 11.85 20.53
CA ASN A 707 -28.33 11.41 21.61
C ASN A 707 -28.83 10.13 22.30
N LEU A 708 -30.14 9.97 22.50
CA LEU A 708 -30.70 8.70 23.00
C LEU A 708 -30.44 7.54 22.04
N GLY A 709 -30.56 7.77 20.72
CA GLY A 709 -30.20 6.77 19.71
C GLY A 709 -28.71 6.40 19.70
N ILE A 710 -27.83 7.38 19.90
CA ILE A 710 -26.38 7.16 20.05
C ILE A 710 -26.08 6.34 21.29
N LEU A 711 -26.68 6.71 22.43
CA LEU A 711 -26.53 6.00 23.70
C LEU A 711 -26.99 4.55 23.58
N TRP A 712 -28.17 4.32 22.99
CA TRP A 712 -28.69 2.99 22.71
C TRP A 712 -27.76 2.17 21.80
N GLY A 713 -27.21 2.80 20.76
CA GLY A 713 -26.21 2.18 19.88
C GLY A 713 -24.97 1.71 20.63
N ILE A 714 -24.43 2.55 21.54
CA ILE A 714 -23.28 2.20 22.37
C ILE A 714 -23.62 1.06 23.35
N ILE A 715 -24.79 1.11 23.99
CA ILE A 715 -25.27 0.07 24.91
C ILE A 715 -25.38 -1.28 24.18
N VAL A 716 -26.07 -1.32 23.04
CA VAL A 716 -26.18 -2.54 22.20
C VAL A 716 -24.80 -3.02 21.77
N CYS A 717 -23.91 -2.11 21.37
CA CYS A 717 -22.55 -2.46 20.98
C CYS A 717 -21.75 -3.11 22.11
N ARG A 718 -22.01 -2.75 23.38
CA ARG A 718 -21.32 -3.27 24.56
C ARG A 718 -21.96 -4.52 25.14
N MET A 719 -23.29 -4.59 25.21
CA MET A 719 -24.02 -5.68 25.88
C MET A 719 -24.16 -6.93 25.00
N ILE A 720 -24.41 -6.76 23.70
CA ILE A 720 -24.67 -7.89 22.79
C ILE A 720 -23.37 -8.20 22.04
N TRP A 721 -22.70 -9.32 22.34
CA TRP A 721 -21.43 -9.74 21.72
C TRP A 721 -20.45 -8.58 21.46
N PRO A 722 -19.78 -8.06 22.50
CA PRO A 722 -18.79 -7.00 22.31
C PRO A 722 -17.63 -7.51 21.46
N ILE A 723 -17.41 -6.90 20.30
CA ILE A 723 -16.25 -7.15 19.45
C ILE A 723 -15.27 -6.01 19.70
N SER A 724 -14.20 -6.31 20.44
CA SER A 724 -13.12 -5.35 20.71
C SER A 724 -12.23 -5.20 19.49
N GLY A 725 -12.07 -3.97 19.02
CA GLY A 725 -11.12 -3.59 17.98
C GLY A 725 -9.68 -3.81 18.41
N ARG A 726 -9.36 -3.61 19.70
CA ARG A 726 -8.04 -3.92 20.28
C ARG A 726 -7.67 -5.38 20.09
N ARG A 727 -8.57 -6.30 20.49
CA ARG A 727 -8.37 -7.75 20.34
C ARG A 727 -8.25 -8.15 18.87
N LYS A 728 -9.12 -7.63 18.00
CA LYS A 728 -9.06 -7.92 16.56
C LYS A 728 -7.79 -7.40 15.89
N PHE A 729 -7.28 -6.27 16.35
CA PHE A 729 -6.01 -5.72 15.91
C PHE A 729 -4.85 -6.64 16.30
N GLN A 730 -4.77 -7.07 17.56
CA GLN A 730 -3.72 -7.98 18.06
C GLN A 730 -3.76 -9.35 17.39
N GLU A 731 -4.94 -10.01 17.35
CA GLU A 731 -5.12 -11.27 16.63
C GLU A 731 -4.68 -11.14 15.17
N GLY A 732 -5.07 -10.02 14.54
CA GLY A 732 -4.72 -9.71 13.18
C GLY A 732 -3.21 -9.54 12.97
N LEU A 733 -2.54 -8.82 13.86
CA LEU A 733 -1.09 -8.59 13.85
C LEU A 733 -0.32 -9.91 14.03
N THR A 734 -0.71 -10.75 14.98
CA THR A 734 -0.13 -12.10 15.16
C THR A 734 -0.17 -12.91 13.87
N ILE A 735 -1.31 -12.94 13.18
CA ILE A 735 -1.45 -13.71 11.93
C ILE A 735 -0.57 -13.14 10.83
N LEU A 736 -0.45 -11.81 10.74
CA LEU A 736 0.45 -11.17 9.78
C LEU A 736 1.90 -11.61 10.01
N TYR A 737 2.36 -11.60 11.27
CA TYR A 737 3.72 -12.02 11.62
C TYR A 737 3.95 -13.51 11.32
N VAL A 738 3.00 -14.39 11.63
CA VAL A 738 3.09 -15.81 11.25
C VAL A 738 3.15 -15.97 9.73
N GLN A 739 2.33 -15.24 8.97
CA GLN A 739 2.34 -15.28 7.52
C GLN A 739 3.68 -14.77 6.95
N LEU A 740 4.21 -13.66 7.45
CA LEU A 740 5.51 -13.12 7.05
C LEU A 740 6.64 -14.12 7.36
N GLY A 741 6.66 -14.70 8.56
CA GLY A 741 7.64 -15.73 8.92
C GLY A 741 7.59 -16.96 8.00
N LEU A 742 6.39 -17.46 7.69
CA LEU A 742 6.21 -18.59 6.78
C LEU A 742 6.58 -18.26 5.33
N ILE A 743 6.30 -17.04 4.87
CA ILE A 743 6.70 -16.58 3.55
C ILE A 743 8.24 -16.52 3.48
N TRP A 744 8.90 -15.94 4.49
CA TRP A 744 10.37 -15.85 4.55
C TRP A 744 11.05 -17.22 4.60
N ARG A 745 10.47 -18.18 5.32
CA ARG A 745 10.97 -19.56 5.39
C ARG A 745 11.00 -20.27 4.03
N ARG A 746 10.20 -19.84 3.04
CA ARG A 746 10.26 -20.41 1.68
C ARG A 746 11.62 -20.18 1.02
N GLY A 747 12.40 -19.19 1.49
CA GLY A 747 13.75 -18.90 1.03
C GLY A 747 13.77 -18.17 -0.31
N PRO A 748 14.00 -16.84 -0.35
CA PRO A 748 13.93 -16.06 -1.58
C PRO A 748 14.84 -16.58 -2.70
N LEU A 749 16.09 -16.86 -2.35
CA LEU A 749 17.13 -17.32 -3.27
C LEU A 749 17.12 -18.84 -3.48
N ALA A 750 16.51 -19.61 -2.56
CA ALA A 750 16.42 -21.07 -2.69
C ALA A 750 15.46 -21.49 -3.84
N ILE A 751 14.45 -20.67 -4.10
CA ILE A 751 13.48 -20.90 -5.17
C ILE A 751 14.11 -20.73 -6.55
N LEU A 752 15.10 -19.83 -6.69
CA LEU A 752 15.85 -19.66 -7.94
C LEU A 752 16.69 -20.90 -8.30
N LEU A 753 17.17 -21.66 -7.31
CA LEU A 753 17.92 -22.90 -7.54
C LEU A 753 17.04 -24.08 -7.97
N ASN A 754 15.78 -24.10 -7.52
CA ASN A 754 14.87 -25.24 -7.68
C ASN A 754 13.84 -25.07 -8.80
N SER A 755 13.73 -23.88 -9.41
CA SER A 755 12.76 -23.62 -10.48
C SER A 755 13.47 -23.07 -11.71
N ASP A 756 13.05 -23.51 -12.89
CA ASP A 756 13.41 -22.90 -14.19
C ASP A 756 12.73 -21.52 -14.31
N SER A 757 13.08 -20.58 -13.41
CA SER A 757 12.67 -19.16 -13.38
C SER A 757 11.16 -18.81 -13.38
N THR A 758 10.27 -19.79 -13.33
CA THR A 758 8.80 -19.56 -13.44
C THR A 758 8.08 -19.33 -12.11
N ARG A 759 8.68 -19.62 -10.95
CA ARG A 759 8.03 -19.47 -9.63
C ARG A 759 8.68 -18.36 -8.81
N SER A 760 7.95 -17.27 -8.57
CA SER A 760 8.38 -16.18 -7.67
C SER A 760 8.24 -16.58 -6.20
N TYR A 761 9.17 -16.12 -5.35
CA TYR A 761 9.18 -16.29 -3.89
C TYR A 761 7.87 -15.85 -3.21
N MET A 762 7.30 -14.76 -3.71
CA MET A 762 6.01 -14.23 -3.28
C MET A 762 5.17 -13.93 -4.52
N ARG A 763 3.96 -14.48 -4.59
CA ARG A 763 3.07 -14.25 -5.75
C ARG A 763 2.57 -12.80 -5.75
N ALA A 764 2.34 -12.22 -6.93
CA ALA A 764 1.84 -10.84 -7.05
C ALA A 764 0.53 -10.58 -6.28
N GLY A 765 -0.33 -11.61 -6.21
CA GLY A 765 -1.56 -11.57 -5.43
C GLY A 765 -1.35 -11.65 -3.91
N GLU A 766 -0.33 -12.37 -3.44
CA GLU A 766 0.00 -12.52 -2.01
C GLU A 766 0.51 -11.22 -1.42
N GLU A 767 1.42 -10.54 -2.11
CA GLU A 767 1.96 -9.24 -1.70
C GLU A 767 0.86 -8.19 -1.53
N LYS A 768 0.04 -8.02 -2.58
CA LYS A 768 -1.09 -7.09 -2.53
C LYS A 768 -2.08 -7.46 -1.43
N ALA A 769 -2.16 -8.73 -1.05
CA ALA A 769 -2.99 -9.15 0.08
C ALA A 769 -2.37 -8.74 1.42
N VAL A 770 -1.06 -8.96 1.61
CA VAL A 770 -0.30 -8.56 2.82
C VAL A 770 -0.35 -7.04 3.04
N GLN A 771 -0.08 -6.23 2.01
CA GLN A 771 -0.16 -4.77 2.11
C GLN A 771 -1.58 -4.29 2.46
N ARG A 772 -2.61 -4.83 1.77
CA ARG A 772 -4.01 -4.51 2.09
C ARG A 772 -4.38 -4.95 3.50
N TYR A 773 -3.80 -6.04 3.99
CA TYR A 773 -4.03 -6.54 5.34
C TYR A 773 -3.40 -5.62 6.39
N ALA A 774 -2.15 -5.18 6.20
CA ALA A 774 -1.48 -4.22 7.06
C ALA A 774 -2.24 -2.88 7.14
N LEU A 775 -2.70 -2.34 6.01
CA LEU A 775 -3.53 -1.12 5.98
C LEU A 775 -4.87 -1.29 6.73
N LYS A 776 -5.48 -2.48 6.69
CA LYS A 776 -6.68 -2.78 7.47
C LYS A 776 -6.38 -2.85 8.97
N LEU A 777 -5.23 -3.38 9.37
CA LEU A 777 -4.82 -3.39 10.77
C LEU A 777 -4.60 -1.97 11.30
N ASP A 778 -3.98 -1.08 10.52
CA ASP A 778 -3.79 0.31 10.93
C ASP A 778 -5.13 1.05 11.10
N ALA A 779 -6.12 0.78 10.24
CA ALA A 779 -7.48 1.28 10.42
C ALA A 779 -8.15 0.74 11.70
N LEU A 780 -7.90 -0.53 12.06
CA LEU A 780 -8.37 -1.10 13.32
C LEU A 780 -7.68 -0.49 14.54
N ARG A 781 -6.38 -0.20 14.47
CA ARG A 781 -5.62 0.52 15.51
C ARG A 781 -6.22 1.90 15.79
N ALA A 782 -6.49 2.67 14.74
CA ALA A 782 -7.13 3.99 14.87
C ALA A 782 -8.51 3.91 15.53
N SER A 783 -9.28 2.86 15.22
CA SER A 783 -10.55 2.57 15.92
C SER A 783 -10.32 2.17 17.38
N ALA A 784 -9.30 1.36 17.67
CA ALA A 784 -9.02 0.81 19.00
C ALA A 784 -8.66 1.89 20.03
N LYS A 785 -8.05 3.00 19.61
CA LYS A 785 -7.78 4.20 20.44
C LYS A 785 -9.03 4.70 21.18
N SER A 786 -10.17 4.62 20.51
CA SER A 786 -11.45 5.11 21.03
C SER A 786 -12.23 4.09 21.84
N GLU A 787 -11.68 2.90 22.10
CA GLU A 787 -12.31 1.92 22.98
C GLU A 787 -11.94 2.21 24.43
N PHE A 788 -12.94 2.40 25.27
CA PHE A 788 -12.75 2.55 26.72
C PHE A 788 -12.90 1.18 27.40
N GLU A 789 -11.81 0.66 27.95
CA GLU A 789 -11.76 -0.55 28.76
C GLU A 789 -11.29 -0.20 30.17
N LEU A 790 -11.79 -0.94 31.17
CA LEU A 790 -11.41 -0.76 32.58
C LEU A 790 -9.92 -1.04 32.84
N ARG A 791 -9.24 -1.76 31.94
CA ARG A 791 -7.80 -2.08 32.02
C ARG A 791 -6.90 -0.87 31.74
N GLY A 792 -7.41 0.17 31.08
CA GLY A 792 -6.66 1.39 30.75
C GLY A 792 -6.73 1.81 29.27
N PRO A 793 -6.12 2.96 28.92
CA PRO A 793 -6.06 3.45 27.55
C PRO A 793 -5.23 2.53 26.66
N PHE A 794 -5.58 2.46 25.38
CA PHE A 794 -4.85 1.70 24.39
C PHE A 794 -3.50 2.40 24.10
N PRO A 795 -2.36 1.69 24.12
CA PRO A 795 -1.04 2.28 23.86
C PRO A 795 -0.86 2.51 22.34
N ASP A 796 -1.57 3.52 21.83
CA ASP A 796 -1.66 3.86 20.41
C ASP A 796 -0.29 4.19 19.80
N ASP A 797 0.55 4.93 20.52
CA ASP A 797 1.85 5.40 20.01
C ASP A 797 2.84 4.24 19.82
N ALA A 798 2.91 3.30 20.76
CA ALA A 798 3.77 2.12 20.66
C ALA A 798 3.31 1.21 19.51
N TYR A 799 2.01 0.91 19.43
CA TYR A 799 1.48 0.12 18.32
C TYR A 799 1.57 0.83 16.96
N ALA A 800 1.57 2.17 16.93
CA ALA A 800 1.83 2.94 15.72
C ALA A 800 3.27 2.72 15.23
N ARG A 801 4.25 2.76 16.14
CA ARG A 801 5.67 2.48 15.82
C ARG A 801 5.86 1.04 15.36
N ILE A 802 5.25 0.07 16.05
CA ILE A 802 5.25 -1.35 15.62
C ILE A 802 4.67 -1.49 14.21
N MET A 803 3.56 -0.82 13.90
CA MET A 803 2.97 -0.87 12.57
C MET A 803 3.85 -0.22 11.50
N GLN A 804 4.53 0.88 11.83
CA GLN A 804 5.49 1.51 10.92
C GLN A 804 6.66 0.56 10.60
N SER A 805 7.26 -0.07 11.60
CA SER A 805 8.29 -1.10 11.38
C SER A 805 7.73 -2.30 10.63
N THR A 806 6.50 -2.74 10.91
CA THR A 806 5.83 -3.81 10.15
C THR A 806 5.68 -3.46 8.67
N LEU A 807 5.31 -2.21 8.34
CA LEU A 807 5.21 -1.76 6.95
C LEU A 807 6.58 -1.76 6.26
N ARG A 808 7.63 -1.33 6.95
CA ARG A 808 9.01 -1.39 6.43
C ARG A 808 9.49 -2.83 6.22
N ILE A 809 9.12 -3.75 7.11
CA ILE A 809 9.35 -5.19 6.91
C ILE A 809 8.65 -5.66 5.64
N VAL A 810 7.38 -5.31 5.43
CA VAL A 810 6.64 -5.65 4.20
C VAL A 810 7.30 -5.06 2.95
N ASP A 811 7.84 -3.84 3.04
CA ASP A 811 8.61 -3.22 1.95
C ASP A 811 9.90 -4.01 1.66
N GLY A 812 10.58 -4.54 2.69
CA GLY A 812 11.72 -5.45 2.54
C GLY A 812 11.35 -6.76 1.82
N PHE A 813 10.18 -7.34 2.12
CA PHE A 813 9.67 -8.51 1.39
C PHE A 813 9.38 -8.19 -0.08
N HIS A 814 8.89 -6.98 -0.36
CA HIS A 814 8.71 -6.49 -1.72
C HIS A 814 10.05 -6.31 -2.45
N ALA A 815 11.03 -5.67 -1.81
CA ALA A 815 12.38 -5.50 -2.36
C ALA A 815 13.00 -6.86 -2.72
N MET A 816 12.88 -7.85 -1.83
CA MET A 816 13.34 -9.21 -2.06
C MET A 816 12.64 -9.88 -3.26
N ARG A 817 11.34 -9.66 -3.43
CA ARG A 817 10.59 -10.15 -4.60
C ARG A 817 11.09 -9.49 -5.87
N LEU A 818 11.35 -8.18 -5.87
CA LEU A 818 11.84 -7.45 -7.03
C LEU A 818 13.18 -8.03 -7.51
N VAL A 819 14.13 -8.19 -6.57
CA VAL A 819 15.47 -8.76 -6.80
C VAL A 819 15.38 -10.18 -7.41
N THR A 820 14.43 -10.98 -6.95
CA THR A 820 14.25 -12.37 -7.45
C THR A 820 13.41 -12.47 -8.73
N SER A 821 12.56 -11.48 -9.04
CA SER A 821 11.62 -11.54 -10.17
C SER A 821 12.20 -11.09 -11.52
N LYS A 822 13.23 -10.24 -11.53
CA LYS A 822 13.79 -9.65 -12.77
C LYS A 822 14.77 -10.58 -13.53
N ARG A 823 15.05 -11.80 -13.04
CA ARG A 823 16.12 -12.67 -13.60
C ARG A 823 15.56 -13.96 -14.22
N GLY A 824 15.63 -14.06 -15.55
CA GLY A 824 15.09 -15.18 -16.34
C GLY A 824 15.95 -16.45 -16.34
N SER A 825 17.24 -16.36 -15.99
CA SER A 825 18.14 -17.52 -15.83
C SER A 825 19.34 -17.15 -14.96
N LEU A 826 19.74 -18.05 -14.04
CA LEU A 826 20.95 -17.89 -13.23
C LEU A 826 22.21 -18.10 -14.09
N SER A 827 23.22 -17.26 -13.92
CA SER A 827 24.54 -17.50 -14.52
C SER A 827 25.20 -18.74 -13.90
N ALA A 828 26.18 -19.32 -14.59
CA ALA A 828 26.94 -20.46 -14.06
C ALA A 828 27.65 -20.10 -12.74
N GLY A 829 28.20 -18.88 -12.65
CA GLY A 829 28.84 -18.34 -11.45
C GLY A 829 27.84 -18.10 -10.31
N GLU A 830 26.69 -17.49 -10.60
CA GLU A 830 25.60 -17.31 -9.62
C GLU A 830 25.11 -18.64 -9.06
N ARG A 831 24.93 -19.65 -9.93
CA ARG A 831 24.48 -20.98 -9.51
C ARG A 831 25.51 -21.64 -8.59
N ALA A 832 26.80 -21.58 -8.93
CA ALA A 832 27.88 -22.11 -8.09
C ALA A 832 27.94 -21.42 -6.73
N LEU A 833 27.85 -20.08 -6.71
CA LEU A 833 27.87 -19.26 -5.50
C LEU A 833 26.62 -19.50 -4.63
N LEU A 834 25.43 -19.63 -5.23
CA LEU A 834 24.20 -19.94 -4.51
C LEU A 834 24.25 -21.35 -3.89
N LEU A 835 24.81 -22.34 -4.59
CA LEU A 835 25.01 -23.68 -4.02
C LEU A 835 25.99 -23.66 -2.85
N HIS A 836 27.09 -22.90 -2.97
CA HIS A 836 28.09 -22.77 -1.90
C HIS A 836 27.51 -22.12 -0.63
N THR A 837 26.61 -21.15 -0.77
CA THR A 837 26.00 -20.40 0.35
C THR A 837 24.70 -21.02 0.88
N ALA A 838 24.23 -22.16 0.34
CA ALA A 838 22.89 -22.68 0.60
C ALA A 838 22.62 -23.01 2.08
N ALA A 839 23.60 -23.59 2.79
CA ALA A 839 23.46 -23.99 4.18
C ALA A 839 23.28 -22.78 5.13
N GLU A 840 24.13 -21.77 4.99
CA GLU A 840 24.05 -20.54 5.80
C GLU A 840 22.75 -19.77 5.51
N ARG A 841 22.33 -19.70 4.23
CA ARG A 841 21.05 -19.06 3.86
C ARG A 841 19.84 -19.77 4.46
N ALA A 842 19.84 -21.11 4.50
CA ALA A 842 18.76 -21.88 5.11
C ALA A 842 18.66 -21.59 6.61
N GLN A 843 19.80 -21.60 7.32
CA GLN A 843 19.84 -21.24 8.75
C GLN A 843 19.34 -19.81 8.98
N LEU A 844 19.74 -18.85 8.15
CA LEU A 844 19.28 -17.46 8.25
C LEU A 844 17.77 -17.34 8.07
N CYS A 845 17.19 -18.05 7.09
CA CYS A 845 15.75 -18.06 6.86
C CYS A 845 14.97 -18.68 8.03
N ASP A 846 15.45 -19.79 8.58
CA ASP A 846 14.82 -20.44 9.73
C ASP A 846 14.90 -19.56 10.99
N ARG A 847 16.03 -18.89 11.24
CA ARG A 847 16.19 -17.95 12.36
C ARG A 847 15.21 -16.79 12.29
N ILE A 848 15.10 -16.14 11.14
CA ILE A 848 14.14 -15.04 10.94
C ILE A 848 12.70 -15.52 11.10
N CYS A 849 12.37 -16.70 10.54
CA CYS A 849 11.05 -17.31 10.74
C CYS A 849 10.74 -17.54 12.23
N HIS A 850 11.71 -17.98 13.02
CA HIS A 850 11.55 -18.16 14.45
C HIS A 850 11.33 -16.83 15.18
N VAL A 851 12.07 -15.77 14.84
CA VAL A 851 11.84 -14.43 15.41
C VAL A 851 10.39 -13.98 15.16
N PHE A 852 9.90 -14.11 13.92
CA PHE A 852 8.50 -13.80 13.61
C PHE A 852 7.49 -14.60 14.45
N GLN A 853 7.75 -15.89 14.68
CA GLN A 853 6.87 -16.76 15.48
C GLN A 853 6.88 -16.40 16.97
N VAL A 854 8.04 -16.05 17.53
CA VAL A 854 8.17 -15.60 18.92
C VAL A 854 7.41 -14.29 19.11
N LEU A 855 7.64 -13.29 18.26
CA LEU A 855 6.92 -12.01 18.32
C LEU A 855 5.41 -12.20 18.14
N ALA A 856 4.99 -13.05 17.19
CA ALA A 856 3.57 -13.38 17.00
C ALA A 856 2.93 -13.98 18.25
N SER A 857 3.67 -14.84 18.96
CA SER A 857 3.21 -15.48 20.20
C SER A 857 3.06 -14.45 21.31
N CYS A 858 4.04 -13.55 21.47
CA CYS A 858 3.97 -12.45 22.43
C CYS A 858 2.78 -11.51 22.16
N PHE A 859 2.51 -11.17 20.90
CA PHE A 859 1.32 -10.37 20.56
C PHE A 859 0.00 -11.07 20.91
N MET A 860 -0.08 -12.38 20.71
CA MET A 860 -1.31 -13.15 20.95
C MET A 860 -1.61 -13.33 22.44
N LEU A 861 -0.55 -13.55 23.22
CA LEU A 861 -0.64 -13.90 24.64
C LEU A 861 -0.41 -12.70 25.57
N GLU A 862 0.03 -11.56 25.04
CA GLU A 862 0.38 -10.33 25.80
C GLU A 862 1.36 -10.59 26.96
N TYR A 863 2.30 -11.52 26.76
CA TYR A 863 3.27 -11.91 27.78
C TYR A 863 4.64 -11.24 27.54
N PRO A 864 5.42 -11.02 28.61
CA PRO A 864 6.77 -10.45 28.51
C PRO A 864 7.68 -11.30 27.64
N LEU A 865 8.56 -10.64 26.90
CA LEU A 865 9.49 -11.31 25.99
C LEU A 865 10.58 -12.03 26.80
N THR A 866 11.01 -13.22 26.35
CA THR A 866 12.16 -13.92 26.95
C THR A 866 13.46 -13.23 26.55
N ASP A 867 14.41 -13.12 27.47
CA ASP A 867 15.69 -12.42 27.28
C ASP A 867 16.55 -13.01 26.14
N ALA A 868 16.32 -14.28 25.77
CA ALA A 868 17.05 -15.00 24.72
C ALA A 868 16.29 -15.06 23.38
N ILE A 869 16.25 -13.96 22.62
CA ILE A 869 15.83 -14.02 21.21
C ILE A 869 17.02 -14.42 20.33
N PRO A 870 16.83 -15.34 19.35
CA PRO A 870 17.90 -15.73 18.45
C PRO A 870 18.42 -14.53 17.64
N SER A 871 19.69 -14.20 17.80
CA SER A 871 20.33 -13.12 17.04
C SER A 871 20.52 -13.49 15.56
N VAL A 872 20.24 -12.53 14.68
CA VAL A 872 20.37 -12.69 13.22
C VAL A 872 21.77 -12.30 12.74
N GLU A 873 22.42 -11.35 13.43
CA GLU A 873 23.73 -10.76 13.09
C GLU A 873 24.83 -11.82 12.94
N GLY A 874 25.01 -12.71 13.92
CA GLY A 874 26.05 -13.74 13.84
C GLY A 874 25.87 -14.73 12.68
N THR A 875 24.64 -14.93 12.18
CA THR A 875 24.39 -15.77 11.00
C THR A 875 24.59 -14.98 9.70
N LYS A 876 24.30 -13.67 9.70
CA LYS A 876 24.62 -12.73 8.61
C LYS A 876 26.13 -12.69 8.35
N ASP A 877 26.93 -12.53 9.40
CA ASP A 877 28.39 -12.38 9.28
C ASP A 877 29.04 -13.67 8.75
N ARG A 878 28.52 -14.83 9.17
CA ARG A 878 28.95 -16.14 8.62
C ARG A 878 28.63 -16.27 7.13
N LEU A 879 27.48 -15.77 6.68
CA LEU A 879 27.12 -15.75 5.27
C LEU A 879 28.06 -14.83 4.47
N LEU A 880 28.37 -13.64 4.97
CA LEU A 880 29.33 -12.72 4.33
C LEU A 880 30.74 -13.33 4.28
N GLY A 881 31.21 -13.95 5.36
CA GLY A 881 32.48 -14.67 5.39
C GLY A 881 32.55 -15.81 4.36
N LYS A 882 31.44 -16.52 4.12
CA LYS A 882 31.34 -17.55 3.08
C LYS A 882 31.37 -16.99 1.66
N ILE A 883 30.72 -15.84 1.43
CA ILE A 883 30.78 -15.15 0.13
C ILE A 883 32.23 -14.75 -0.18
N TYR A 884 32.93 -14.19 0.81
CA TYR A 884 34.36 -13.85 0.67
C TYR A 884 35.24 -15.08 0.38
N GLN A 885 35.02 -16.20 1.09
CA GLN A 885 35.76 -17.44 0.86
C GLN A 885 35.59 -17.92 -0.59
N PHE A 886 34.35 -17.92 -1.10
CA PHE A 886 34.06 -18.32 -2.48
C PHE A 886 34.75 -17.42 -3.50
N ARG A 887 34.73 -16.09 -3.28
CA ARG A 887 35.44 -15.09 -4.11
C ARG A 887 36.94 -15.39 -4.19
N ARG A 888 37.58 -15.66 -3.05
CA ARG A 888 39.00 -15.99 -2.99
C ARG A 888 39.36 -17.27 -3.76
N GLU A 889 38.45 -18.26 -3.79
CA GLU A 889 38.69 -19.57 -4.42
C GLU A 889 38.45 -19.58 -5.94
N HIS A 890 37.61 -18.69 -6.48
CA HIS A 890 37.14 -18.75 -7.87
C HIS A 890 37.63 -17.57 -8.75
N GLN A 891 38.55 -16.75 -8.24
CA GLN A 891 39.20 -15.70 -9.02
C GLN A 891 40.46 -16.25 -9.69
N PRO A 892 40.71 -15.98 -10.99
CA PRO A 892 41.90 -16.49 -11.66
C PRO A 892 43.16 -15.99 -10.97
N SER A 893 43.94 -16.92 -10.41
CA SER A 893 45.24 -16.59 -9.85
C SER A 893 46.18 -16.21 -11.00
N LEU A 894 46.72 -14.99 -10.94
CA LEU A 894 47.75 -14.47 -11.85
C LEU A 894 49.05 -15.31 -11.88
N ALA A 895 49.14 -16.38 -11.10
CA ALA A 895 50.25 -17.31 -11.09
C ALA A 895 50.21 -18.29 -12.28
N ALA A 896 49.04 -18.60 -12.85
CA ALA A 896 48.92 -19.56 -13.95
C ALA A 896 49.28 -18.96 -15.33
N VAL A 897 49.36 -17.63 -15.47
CA VAL A 897 49.69 -16.96 -16.74
C VAL A 897 51.22 -16.77 -16.91
N LYS A 898 52.04 -17.14 -15.92
CA LYS A 898 53.50 -16.98 -15.98
C LYS A 898 54.28 -18.26 -16.30
N GLU A 899 53.62 -19.41 -16.42
CA GLU A 899 54.31 -20.69 -16.71
C GLU A 899 54.21 -21.15 -18.17
N ASP A 900 53.40 -20.50 -19.02
CA ASP A 900 53.23 -20.90 -20.43
C ASP A 900 54.20 -20.23 -21.43
N ASP A 901 55.09 -19.33 -21.00
CA ASP A 901 56.01 -18.60 -21.89
C ASP A 901 57.46 -19.13 -21.90
N GLN A 902 57.71 -20.34 -21.39
CA GLN A 902 59.07 -20.88 -21.34
C GLN A 902 59.15 -22.40 -21.54
N GLU A 903 58.86 -22.90 -22.75
CA GLU A 903 59.42 -24.16 -23.24
C GLU A 903 59.16 -24.36 -24.74
N ASP A 904 60.15 -24.01 -25.57
CA ASP A 904 60.31 -24.53 -26.93
C ASP A 904 61.82 -24.55 -27.24
N ASP A 905 62.53 -25.57 -26.76
CA ASP A 905 63.66 -26.19 -27.48
C ASP A 905 63.98 -27.57 -26.88
N ALA A 906 63.31 -28.62 -27.38
CA ALA A 906 63.58 -30.01 -27.00
C ALA A 906 64.44 -30.69 -28.06
N GLY A 907 65.72 -30.89 -27.73
CA GLY A 907 66.64 -31.80 -28.40
C GLY A 907 66.39 -33.27 -27.99
N VAL A 908 66.35 -34.11 -29.01
CA VAL A 908 66.20 -35.58 -29.00
C VAL A 908 67.23 -36.29 -28.14
N ASN A 909 66.81 -37.28 -27.31
CA ASN A 909 67.42 -38.61 -27.32
C ASN A 909 66.64 -39.69 -26.55
N ASN A 910 66.62 -40.86 -27.18
CA ASN A 910 66.04 -42.14 -26.75
C ASN A 910 66.95 -42.90 -25.75
N ASN A 911 66.37 -43.98 -25.21
CA ASN A 911 66.93 -45.09 -24.43
C ASN A 911 66.65 -44.95 -22.91
N ASP A 912 66.26 -45.97 -22.15
CA ASP A 912 66.25 -47.41 -22.40
C ASP A 912 65.25 -48.10 -21.43
N SER A 913 64.80 -49.25 -21.90
CA SER A 913 64.13 -50.37 -21.26
C SER A 913 64.67 -50.74 -19.87
N THR A 914 63.80 -51.11 -18.91
CA THR A 914 63.93 -52.40 -18.21
C THR A 914 62.66 -52.88 -17.50
N ASN A 915 62.52 -54.19 -17.55
CA ASN A 915 61.42 -55.07 -17.20
C ASN A 915 61.44 -55.46 -15.69
N GLY A 916 60.30 -55.79 -15.09
CA GLY A 916 60.25 -56.23 -13.69
C GLY A 916 58.89 -56.71 -13.19
N ASN A 917 58.56 -57.96 -13.51
CA ASN A 917 57.38 -58.72 -13.07
C ASN A 917 57.41 -59.04 -11.56
N GLY A 918 56.24 -59.04 -10.87
CA GLY A 918 56.19 -59.41 -9.45
C GLY A 918 54.81 -59.35 -8.78
N ASN A 919 54.02 -60.39 -8.95
CA ASN A 919 52.71 -60.66 -8.34
C ASN A 919 52.76 -60.80 -6.80
N ARG A 920 51.85 -60.15 -6.04
CA ARG A 920 51.33 -60.67 -4.76
C ARG A 920 50.07 -59.94 -4.24
N ASN A 921 49.02 -60.74 -4.03
CA ASN A 921 47.72 -60.42 -3.42
C ASN A 921 47.79 -59.71 -2.06
N GLY A 922 46.82 -58.83 -1.79
CA GLY A 922 46.52 -58.33 -0.45
C GLY A 922 45.31 -57.40 -0.39
N ASN A 923 44.15 -57.94 -0.01
CA ASN A 923 42.88 -57.27 0.28
C ASN A 923 43.01 -55.90 0.98
N GLY A 924 42.39 -54.86 0.41
CA GLY A 924 42.22 -53.56 1.05
C GLY A 924 41.07 -52.78 0.42
N LYS A 925 39.99 -52.57 1.19
CA LYS A 925 38.75 -51.88 0.81
C LYS A 925 39.02 -50.50 0.16
N ALA A 926 38.73 -50.37 -1.14
CA ALA A 926 38.63 -49.07 -1.79
C ALA A 926 37.33 -48.37 -1.34
N LYS A 927 37.46 -47.36 -0.48
CA LYS A 927 36.45 -46.31 -0.34
C LYS A 927 36.48 -45.50 -1.63
N LEU A 928 35.47 -45.68 -2.48
CA LEU A 928 35.16 -44.76 -3.57
C LEU A 928 35.02 -43.34 -2.98
N LYS A 929 35.99 -42.46 -3.26
CA LYS A 929 35.74 -41.02 -3.22
C LYS A 929 34.88 -40.70 -4.44
N PRO A 930 33.74 -39.99 -4.30
CA PRO A 930 33.01 -39.51 -5.47
C PRO A 930 33.88 -38.48 -6.22
N PRO A 931 33.77 -38.41 -7.56
CA PRO A 931 34.57 -37.50 -8.36
C PRO A 931 34.14 -36.06 -8.05
N LYS A 932 35.08 -35.24 -7.59
CA LYS A 932 34.96 -33.78 -7.68
C LYS A 932 35.06 -33.41 -9.16
N LEU A 933 33.92 -33.26 -9.83
CA LEU A 933 33.86 -32.44 -11.03
C LEU A 933 34.01 -30.97 -10.56
N GLU A 934 35.25 -30.53 -10.37
CA GLU A 934 35.56 -29.10 -10.29
C GLU A 934 35.46 -28.55 -11.73
N LEU A 935 34.23 -28.23 -12.13
CA LEU A 935 34.00 -27.35 -13.28
C LEU A 935 34.61 -26.01 -12.88
N HIS A 936 35.68 -25.59 -13.54
CA HIS A 936 36.38 -24.33 -13.27
C HIS A 936 35.47 -23.14 -13.68
N VAL A 937 34.50 -22.81 -12.84
CA VAL A 937 33.56 -21.71 -13.08
C VAL A 937 34.19 -20.42 -12.59
N THR A 938 34.56 -19.53 -13.52
CA THR A 938 34.95 -18.16 -13.18
C THR A 938 33.69 -17.35 -12.85
N ALA A 939 33.54 -16.93 -11.60
CA ALA A 939 32.44 -16.05 -11.20
C ALA A 939 32.78 -14.60 -11.56
N GLU A 940 31.85 -13.88 -12.17
CA GLU A 940 31.98 -12.46 -12.49
C GLU A 940 31.42 -11.59 -11.35
N GLU A 941 31.86 -10.32 -11.25
CA GLU A 941 31.41 -9.40 -10.19
C GLU A 941 29.88 -9.24 -10.14
N LYS A 942 29.23 -9.31 -11.30
CA LYS A 942 27.77 -9.27 -11.44
C LYS A 942 27.06 -10.43 -10.72
N ASP A 943 27.74 -11.55 -10.53
CA ASP A 943 27.19 -12.77 -9.92
C ASP A 943 27.05 -12.62 -8.40
N TYR A 944 27.86 -11.77 -7.76
CA TYR A 944 27.81 -11.51 -6.32
C TYR A 944 26.71 -10.52 -5.91
N ALA A 945 26.29 -9.64 -6.83
CA ALA A 945 25.31 -8.60 -6.57
C ALA A 945 23.99 -9.14 -6.00
N LEU A 946 23.56 -10.33 -6.43
CA LEU A 946 22.33 -10.98 -5.96
C LEU A 946 22.39 -11.33 -4.46
N LEU A 947 23.53 -11.86 -4.01
CA LEU A 947 23.72 -12.22 -2.61
C LEU A 947 23.93 -11.00 -1.72
N TYR A 948 24.59 -9.95 -2.21
CA TYR A 948 24.70 -8.68 -1.49
C TYR A 948 23.36 -7.96 -1.33
N ALA A 949 22.54 -7.93 -2.38
CA ALA A 949 21.17 -7.42 -2.28
C ALA A 949 20.36 -8.24 -1.26
N TYR A 950 20.52 -9.57 -1.27
CA TYR A 950 19.88 -10.44 -0.30
C TYR A 950 20.34 -10.17 1.14
N THR A 951 21.65 -10.04 1.40
CA THR A 951 22.18 -9.77 2.74
C THR A 951 21.71 -8.42 3.26
N LEU A 952 21.67 -7.40 2.40
CA LEU A 952 21.24 -6.05 2.76
C LEU A 952 19.76 -6.00 3.15
N VAL A 953 18.89 -6.55 2.30
CA VAL A 953 17.45 -6.60 2.58
C VAL A 953 17.18 -7.45 3.82
N THR A 954 17.94 -8.53 4.01
CA THR A 954 17.82 -9.37 5.20
C THR A 954 18.26 -8.63 6.48
N ALA A 955 19.32 -7.83 6.41
CA ALA A 955 19.78 -6.99 7.52
C ALA A 955 18.74 -5.92 7.87
N GLN A 956 18.13 -5.28 6.87
CA GLN A 956 17.06 -4.32 7.07
C GLN A 956 15.84 -4.95 7.77
N VAL A 957 15.39 -6.12 7.30
CA VAL A 957 14.27 -6.85 7.94
C VAL A 957 14.62 -7.24 9.38
N ALA A 958 15.85 -7.69 9.62
CA ALA A 958 16.32 -8.03 10.96
C ALA A 958 16.35 -6.82 11.90
N HIS A 959 16.81 -5.67 11.42
CA HIS A 959 16.84 -4.42 12.18
C HIS A 959 15.42 -3.96 12.56
N GLU A 960 14.48 -3.97 11.62
CA GLU A 960 13.09 -3.59 11.91
C GLU A 960 12.41 -4.59 12.87
N LEU A 961 12.79 -5.88 12.84
CA LEU A 961 12.35 -6.85 13.84
C LEU A 961 12.90 -6.54 15.25
N GLN A 962 14.15 -6.06 15.35
CA GLN A 962 14.71 -5.59 16.62
C GLN A 962 13.99 -4.33 17.13
N CYS A 963 13.62 -3.40 16.23
CA CYS A 963 12.81 -2.24 16.60
C CYS A 963 11.45 -2.67 17.18
N VAL A 964 10.77 -3.63 16.55
CA VAL A 964 9.52 -4.19 17.06
C VAL A 964 9.73 -4.86 18.41
N GLN A 965 10.80 -5.65 18.56
CA GLN A 965 11.16 -6.27 19.82
C GLN A 965 11.30 -5.25 20.95
N LYS A 966 12.04 -4.16 20.75
CA LYS A 966 12.23 -3.10 21.77
C LYS A 966 10.91 -2.44 22.18
N GLU A 967 10.04 -2.17 21.21
CA GLU A 967 8.69 -1.64 21.50
C GLU A 967 7.83 -2.64 22.27
N MET A 968 7.98 -3.95 22.01
CA MET A 968 7.29 -5.00 22.75
C MET A 968 7.81 -5.17 24.17
N GLU A 969 9.13 -5.08 24.38
CA GLU A 969 9.75 -5.08 25.71
C GLU A 969 9.23 -3.88 26.53
N GLY A 970 9.08 -2.71 25.92
CA GLY A 970 8.47 -1.54 26.55
C GLY A 970 6.97 -1.71 26.88
N LEU A 971 6.24 -2.54 26.13
CA LEU A 971 4.80 -2.77 26.33
C LEU A 971 4.49 -3.87 27.36
N PHE A 972 5.20 -5.00 27.29
CA PHE A 972 4.89 -6.21 28.06
C PHE A 972 5.94 -6.54 29.13
N GLY A 973 7.12 -5.90 29.09
CA GLY A 973 8.25 -6.19 29.95
C GLY A 973 9.14 -7.33 29.43
N VAL A 974 10.21 -7.60 30.17
CA VAL A 974 11.14 -8.72 29.94
C VAL A 974 10.93 -9.77 31.02
N LEU A 975 10.89 -11.03 30.63
CA LEU A 975 10.70 -12.16 31.54
C LEU A 975 12.05 -12.53 32.16
N ASN A 976 12.25 -12.20 33.43
CA ASN A 976 13.45 -12.59 34.17
C ASN A 976 13.44 -14.09 34.50
N ASP A 977 14.60 -14.75 34.44
CA ASP A 977 14.77 -16.20 34.66
C ASP A 977 14.24 -16.69 36.02
N GLU A 978 14.22 -15.83 37.04
CA GLU A 978 13.76 -16.18 38.40
C GLU A 978 12.24 -16.09 38.59
N SER A 979 11.50 -15.54 37.63
CA SER A 979 10.07 -15.21 37.79
C SER A 979 9.10 -16.40 37.68
N LEU A 980 9.54 -17.53 37.12
CA LEU A 980 8.72 -18.72 36.87
C LEU A 980 9.24 -19.99 37.57
N LEU A 981 10.18 -19.87 38.50
CA LEU A 981 10.54 -20.99 39.37
C LEU A 981 9.29 -21.38 40.19
N LEU A 982 8.71 -22.55 39.87
CA LEU A 982 7.60 -23.16 40.60
C LEU A 982 8.01 -23.22 42.08
N ARG A 983 7.35 -22.41 42.92
CA ARG A 983 7.53 -22.45 44.38
C ARG A 983 6.93 -23.70 44.97
#